data_AF-A0A2H5ZKJ5-F1
#
_entry.id   AF-A0A2H5ZKJ5-F1
#
_cell.length_a   1.000
_cell.length_b   1.000
_cell.length_c   1.000
_cell.angle_alpha   90.00
_cell.angle_beta   90.00
_cell.angle_gamma   90.00
#
_symmetry.space_group_name_H-M   'P 1'
#
loop_
_entity.id
_entity.type
_entity.pdbx_description
1 polymer ?
#
loop_
_entity_poly.entity_id
_entity_poly.type
_entity_poly.pdbx_seq_one_letter_code
_entity_poly.pdbx_strand_id
1 'polypeptide(L)'
;MSTWRLGQKQPGNGADAEESRTFRRKTLSLLGLLTALLAGAVSVSPLVGPLWVSAMLVVGAVALAAVSVPRTQRLTPEQRFLPWLGIGAAFVVASWFRLRYWQTVPAGYLGEVLNFVNFAQSLLDQGFPYQPYAWYAHTLFSYAIAAVGAFVPDPLIALRIAQILISLLTVAAIAWCAWVLFGSQAAWLSTALLATSWWHVWATRNGYHQFLTPLFQALVLGGLVQGLRDKKRVGFWVAAIGIAGGLHAYWALYLLPPFAALLVLLFAWRQPAAWRAVRWSVLWAGGVALLLSFPAVWATANAPEGFSYVRQGLSPARVGATTTLEKLLHNASFLQQALWPSLGHADVPPALLDYFLRGGVVLGFGITLRRAWREIPAAATVLLFTMNLAGLLIASANEFYVIAIFVPLFLFAGSGYAALLDASRRVSKYLAWVALVSFLLAWGYFGYAGVERFFRVWADTMFRSPKHPQGLAFLLLPHWRSCVREANCAVPAGEPGRDFEEEALLLSVNLPNYRWLHGLGRVYSDSILFAPIQLMDGRPLRLVLPASRHVEQRLWPSWQAFYPEATKAEIHAPPPWDTPEPRVLAVQVEIPFSALHRRYATNTPASVSQAIFWAPDPGFYEFRSLVPGIAAPSLHKLVPLTGPIYLGRGYHPIEFPWLGWGWSGWQVRRFGLGWEAVDHYLLAVTETETSVHLSNHLGRVAKPVLREWKLRRTLSLPGAIWDMAFCPDRSVSAVIAQRLYEIDVTSGAATALTLMDVPDPSIRCTASGTDIVGRDGSWWRWRQGILSKIGQLPCSVRQIAKSNGPLTTLCTDARLWFETSQEVPLQDRTGQPLPQPVAIERCHDRIYVLDSALAELLSYNDAGQLLGSQAVSHVWWDSELTCEDGRNLYILQWQRGRSAYDSTGALLYHSQSHVPWLFTRNGSPFNGFSFRRFVCNGELAVWTRDLDLEVLERVPITAQAP
;
A
#
# COMPACT_ATOMS: atom_id res chain seq x y z
N MET A 1 1.47 -39.74 -68.95
CA MET A 1 1.06 -41.11 -68.57
C MET A 1 -0.25 -41.04 -67.82
N SER A 2 -1.32 -41.40 -68.51
CA SER A 2 -2.71 -41.42 -68.09
C SER A 2 -3.09 -42.84 -67.62
N THR A 3 -3.65 -42.99 -66.42
CA THR A 3 -4.38 -44.20 -66.04
C THR A 3 -5.64 -43.86 -65.25
N TRP A 4 -6.76 -43.89 -65.98
CA TRP A 4 -7.99 -44.63 -65.66
C TRP A 4 -8.33 -44.86 -64.17
N ARG A 5 -9.43 -44.24 -63.71
CA ARG A 5 -10.28 -44.78 -62.65
C ARG A 5 -11.72 -44.86 -63.14
N LEU A 6 -12.15 -46.10 -63.39
CA LEU A 6 -13.54 -46.48 -63.62
C LEU A 6 -14.37 -46.20 -62.38
N GLY A 7 -15.51 -45.54 -62.59
CA GLY A 7 -16.52 -45.28 -61.57
C GLY A 7 -17.37 -46.52 -61.29
N GLN A 8 -17.50 -46.87 -60.01
CA GLN A 8 -18.64 -47.62 -59.50
C GLN A 8 -19.62 -46.63 -58.88
N LYS A 9 -20.77 -46.42 -59.56
CA LYS A 9 -21.95 -45.79 -58.96
C LYS A 9 -22.63 -46.84 -58.09
N GLN A 10 -22.55 -46.70 -56.76
CA GLN A 10 -23.44 -47.44 -55.87
C GLN A 10 -24.84 -46.80 -55.86
N PRO A 11 -25.92 -47.57 -55.98
CA PRO A 11 -27.28 -47.05 -55.91
C PRO A 11 -27.73 -46.85 -54.45
N GLY A 12 -28.13 -45.62 -54.13
CA GLY A 12 -29.54 -45.39 -53.77
C GLY A 12 -30.03 -45.52 -52.32
N ASN A 13 -29.20 -45.66 -51.28
CA ASN A 13 -29.68 -45.70 -49.88
C ASN A 13 -29.15 -44.57 -48.96
N GLY A 14 -28.55 -43.51 -49.53
CA GLY A 14 -27.90 -42.45 -48.77
C GLY A 14 -28.79 -41.26 -48.37
N ALA A 15 -29.82 -40.94 -49.16
CA ALA A 15 -30.58 -39.70 -49.01
C ALA A 15 -31.43 -39.69 -47.72
N ASP A 16 -32.16 -40.77 -47.44
CA ASP A 16 -33.05 -40.83 -46.27
C ASP A 16 -32.26 -40.93 -44.95
N ALA A 17 -31.09 -41.59 -44.97
CA ALA A 17 -30.21 -41.66 -43.82
C ALA A 17 -29.54 -40.31 -43.52
N GLU A 18 -29.26 -39.51 -44.54
CA GLU A 18 -28.70 -38.17 -44.40
C GLU A 18 -29.77 -37.18 -43.91
N GLU A 19 -31.00 -37.26 -44.43
CA GLU A 19 -32.13 -36.43 -44.00
C GLU A 19 -32.54 -36.72 -42.54
N SER A 20 -32.58 -38.01 -42.16
CA SER A 20 -32.79 -38.47 -40.77
C SER A 20 -31.72 -37.95 -39.80
N ARG A 21 -30.44 -38.00 -40.18
CA ARG A 21 -29.33 -37.46 -39.36
C ARG A 21 -29.41 -35.93 -39.25
N THR A 22 -29.84 -35.27 -40.32
CA THR A 22 -29.99 -33.80 -40.35
C THR A 22 -31.17 -33.36 -39.48
N PHE A 23 -32.28 -34.10 -39.52
CA PHE A 23 -33.44 -33.87 -38.66
C PHE A 23 -33.11 -34.11 -37.18
N ARG A 24 -32.52 -35.26 -36.81
CA ARG A 24 -32.09 -35.53 -35.42
C ARG A 24 -31.14 -34.46 -34.88
N ARG A 25 -30.20 -33.98 -35.71
CA ARG A 25 -29.30 -32.87 -35.32
C ARG A 25 -30.05 -31.57 -35.07
N LYS A 26 -31.00 -31.22 -35.94
CA LYS A 26 -31.83 -30.00 -35.77
C LYS A 26 -32.68 -30.10 -34.50
N THR A 27 -33.35 -31.23 -34.27
CA THR A 27 -34.21 -31.44 -33.09
C THR A 27 -33.41 -31.40 -31.79
N LEU A 28 -32.24 -32.06 -31.71
CA LEU A 28 -31.37 -31.99 -30.54
C LEU A 28 -30.80 -30.59 -30.29
N SER A 29 -30.50 -29.84 -31.36
CA SER A 29 -30.04 -28.45 -31.26
C SER A 29 -31.15 -27.53 -30.75
N LEU A 30 -32.39 -27.73 -31.20
CA LEU A 30 -33.56 -26.95 -30.79
C LEU A 30 -33.95 -27.24 -29.33
N LEU A 31 -33.93 -28.52 -28.94
CA LEU A 31 -34.25 -28.95 -27.58
C LEU A 31 -33.26 -28.35 -26.58
N GLY A 32 -31.96 -28.45 -26.84
CA GLY A 32 -31.01 -27.84 -25.93
C GLY A 32 -31.05 -26.30 -25.98
N LEU A 33 -31.34 -25.67 -27.12
CA LEU A 33 -31.55 -24.21 -27.16
C LEU A 33 -32.72 -23.79 -26.27
N LEU A 34 -33.84 -24.53 -26.32
CA LEU A 34 -34.99 -24.36 -25.43
C LEU A 34 -34.60 -24.59 -23.96
N THR A 35 -33.79 -25.60 -23.66
CA THR A 35 -33.26 -25.82 -22.30
C THR A 35 -32.38 -24.65 -21.84
N ALA A 36 -31.54 -24.11 -22.72
CA ALA A 36 -30.70 -22.95 -22.42
C ALA A 36 -31.52 -21.66 -22.26
N LEU A 37 -32.58 -21.47 -23.04
CA LEU A 37 -33.49 -20.33 -22.92
C LEU A 37 -34.36 -20.42 -21.67
N LEU A 38 -34.92 -21.60 -21.37
CA LEU A 38 -35.71 -21.85 -20.15
C LEU A 38 -34.87 -21.70 -18.90
N ALA A 39 -33.65 -22.24 -18.88
CA ALA A 39 -32.76 -22.03 -17.76
C ALA A 39 -32.29 -20.56 -17.69
N GLY A 40 -32.17 -19.84 -18.80
CA GLY A 40 -31.96 -18.39 -18.82
C GLY A 40 -33.12 -17.60 -18.19
N ALA A 41 -34.37 -18.00 -18.48
CA ALA A 41 -35.57 -17.40 -17.89
C ALA A 41 -35.68 -17.70 -16.38
N VAL A 42 -35.31 -18.92 -15.96
CA VAL A 42 -35.28 -19.32 -14.54
C VAL A 42 -34.15 -18.59 -13.78
N SER A 43 -33.05 -18.18 -14.42
CA SER A 43 -31.96 -17.42 -13.77
C SER A 43 -32.31 -15.97 -13.42
N VAL A 44 -33.43 -15.44 -13.93
CA VAL A 44 -33.93 -14.11 -13.55
C VAL A 44 -34.84 -14.19 -12.31
N SER A 45 -35.20 -15.40 -11.86
CA SER A 45 -36.01 -15.61 -10.67
C SER A 45 -35.17 -15.43 -9.40
N PRO A 46 -35.54 -14.53 -8.48
CA PRO A 46 -34.87 -14.37 -7.19
C PRO A 46 -35.02 -15.60 -6.25
N LEU A 47 -35.83 -16.60 -6.63
CA LEU A 47 -36.16 -17.78 -5.82
C LEU A 47 -35.27 -19.01 -6.10
N VAL A 48 -34.41 -18.99 -7.14
CA VAL A 48 -33.52 -20.11 -7.46
C VAL A 48 -32.08 -19.65 -7.33
N GLY A 49 -31.33 -20.22 -6.38
CA GLY A 49 -29.93 -19.86 -6.15
C GLY A 49 -29.12 -19.89 -7.46
N PRO A 50 -28.41 -18.80 -7.83
CA PRO A 50 -27.83 -18.60 -9.16
C PRO A 50 -26.79 -19.68 -9.56
N LEU A 51 -26.25 -20.43 -8.59
CA LEU A 51 -25.34 -21.55 -8.82
C LEU A 51 -25.99 -22.74 -9.53
N TRP A 52 -27.25 -23.06 -9.25
CA TRP A 52 -27.95 -24.22 -9.84
C TRP A 52 -28.38 -23.96 -11.28
N VAL A 53 -28.81 -22.73 -11.57
CA VAL A 53 -29.19 -22.34 -12.94
C VAL A 53 -27.97 -22.16 -13.84
N SER A 54 -26.88 -21.60 -13.32
CA SER A 54 -25.61 -21.49 -14.04
C SER A 54 -25.01 -22.87 -14.33
N ALA A 55 -25.04 -23.80 -13.37
CA ALA A 55 -24.56 -25.16 -13.58
C ALA A 55 -25.39 -25.92 -14.65
N MET A 56 -26.73 -25.80 -14.60
CA MET A 56 -27.62 -26.43 -15.59
C MET A 56 -27.53 -25.78 -16.98
N LEU A 57 -27.35 -24.46 -17.05
CA LEU A 57 -27.08 -23.73 -18.30
C LEU A 57 -25.74 -24.09 -18.92
N VAL A 58 -24.71 -24.23 -18.08
CA VAL A 58 -23.37 -24.64 -18.50
C VAL A 58 -23.39 -26.08 -18.99
N VAL A 59 -24.03 -27.01 -18.26
CA VAL A 59 -24.16 -28.42 -18.69
C VAL A 59 -24.98 -28.51 -19.98
N GLY A 60 -26.08 -27.77 -20.10
CA GLY A 60 -26.89 -27.71 -21.32
C GLY A 60 -26.16 -27.09 -22.52
N ALA A 61 -25.45 -25.97 -22.31
CA ALA A 61 -24.68 -25.29 -23.35
C ALA A 61 -23.42 -26.07 -23.77
N VAL A 62 -22.75 -26.73 -22.82
CA VAL A 62 -21.62 -27.63 -23.09
C VAL A 62 -22.11 -28.87 -23.84
N ALA A 63 -23.24 -29.48 -23.46
CA ALA A 63 -23.82 -30.60 -24.19
C ALA A 63 -24.25 -30.23 -25.62
N LEU A 64 -24.84 -29.04 -25.84
CA LEU A 64 -25.19 -28.52 -27.17
C LEU A 64 -23.98 -28.17 -28.03
N ALA A 65 -23.01 -27.47 -27.46
CA ALA A 65 -21.76 -27.11 -28.13
C ALA A 65 -20.90 -28.36 -28.41
N ALA A 66 -21.04 -29.42 -27.60
CA ALA A 66 -20.36 -30.69 -27.81
C ALA A 66 -20.85 -31.41 -29.08
N VAL A 67 -22.14 -31.28 -29.42
CA VAL A 67 -22.77 -32.10 -30.49
C VAL A 67 -22.62 -31.50 -31.90
N SER A 68 -22.30 -30.20 -32.05
CA SER A 68 -22.69 -29.51 -33.29
C SER A 68 -21.68 -28.53 -33.92
N VAL A 69 -20.39 -28.49 -33.55
CA VAL A 69 -19.41 -27.54 -34.16
C VAL A 69 -18.63 -28.16 -35.33
N PRO A 70 -18.90 -27.81 -36.61
CA PRO A 70 -18.03 -28.13 -37.73
C PRO A 70 -16.83 -27.18 -37.79
N ARG A 71 -15.82 -27.57 -38.56
CA ARG A 71 -14.62 -26.77 -38.90
C ARG A 71 -15.01 -25.37 -39.37
N THR A 72 -14.21 -24.39 -38.96
CA THR A 72 -14.26 -22.98 -39.37
C THR A 72 -14.43 -22.85 -40.89
N GLN A 73 -15.63 -22.46 -41.32
CA GLN A 73 -15.86 -22.01 -42.70
C GLN A 73 -15.16 -20.68 -42.91
N ARG A 74 -14.57 -20.48 -44.09
CA ARG A 74 -14.02 -19.19 -44.51
C ARG A 74 -15.18 -18.17 -44.52
N LEU A 75 -15.05 -17.11 -43.73
CA LEU A 75 -16.01 -16.00 -43.69
C LEU A 75 -16.10 -15.31 -45.07
N THR A 76 -17.31 -14.99 -45.51
CA THR A 76 -17.54 -14.19 -46.73
C THR A 76 -17.02 -12.75 -46.54
N PRO A 77 -16.76 -11.98 -47.62
CA PRO A 77 -16.25 -10.61 -47.51
C PRO A 77 -17.11 -9.68 -46.65
N GLU A 78 -18.44 -9.73 -46.75
CA GLU A 78 -19.36 -8.96 -45.89
C GLU A 78 -19.21 -9.31 -44.40
N GLN A 79 -18.94 -10.58 -44.10
CA GLN A 79 -18.71 -11.03 -42.72
C GLN A 79 -17.36 -10.55 -42.14
N ARG A 80 -16.50 -9.90 -42.95
CA ARG A 80 -15.26 -9.28 -42.47
C ARG A 80 -15.49 -7.88 -41.90
N PHE A 81 -16.47 -7.11 -42.38
CA PHE A 81 -16.65 -5.72 -41.99
C PHE A 81 -17.20 -5.55 -40.56
N LEU A 82 -18.26 -6.28 -40.22
CA LEU A 82 -18.94 -6.14 -38.93
C LEU A 82 -18.02 -6.39 -37.71
N PRO A 83 -17.12 -7.39 -37.70
CA PRO A 83 -16.16 -7.55 -36.62
C PRO A 83 -15.20 -6.37 -36.44
N TRP A 84 -14.73 -5.74 -37.54
CA TRP A 84 -13.86 -4.56 -37.43
C TRP A 84 -14.60 -3.36 -36.87
N LEU A 85 -15.85 -3.14 -37.30
CA LEU A 85 -16.73 -2.14 -36.70
C LEU A 85 -16.93 -2.41 -35.20
N GLY A 86 -17.12 -3.68 -34.81
CA GLY A 86 -17.22 -4.10 -33.42
C GLY A 86 -15.95 -3.81 -32.60
N ILE A 87 -14.76 -4.09 -33.14
CA ILE A 87 -13.48 -3.74 -32.49
C ILE A 87 -13.36 -2.22 -32.34
N GLY A 88 -13.67 -1.46 -33.40
CA GLY A 88 -13.64 0.00 -33.37
C GLY A 88 -14.58 0.58 -32.31
N ALA A 89 -15.83 0.11 -32.27
CA ALA A 89 -16.82 0.52 -31.26
C ALA A 89 -16.36 0.16 -29.84
N ALA A 90 -15.85 -1.06 -29.62
CA ALA A 90 -15.30 -1.48 -28.33
C ALA A 90 -14.11 -0.60 -27.90
N PHE A 91 -13.26 -0.18 -28.85
CA PHE A 91 -12.13 0.69 -28.56
C PHE A 91 -12.56 2.13 -28.21
N VAL A 92 -13.59 2.66 -28.88
CA VAL A 92 -14.21 3.94 -28.51
C VAL A 92 -14.77 3.88 -27.09
N VAL A 93 -15.49 2.81 -26.75
CA VAL A 93 -16.01 2.58 -25.39
C VAL A 93 -14.88 2.42 -24.38
N ALA A 94 -13.81 1.69 -24.71
CA ALA A 94 -12.64 1.55 -23.86
C ALA A 94 -11.97 2.90 -23.58
N SER A 95 -11.80 3.72 -24.63
CA SER A 95 -11.23 5.06 -24.56
C SER A 95 -12.09 5.98 -23.70
N TRP A 96 -13.41 5.96 -23.90
CA TRP A 96 -14.36 6.69 -23.06
C TRP A 96 -14.18 6.33 -21.58
N PHE A 97 -14.15 5.05 -21.20
CA PHE A 97 -13.98 4.67 -19.79
C PHE A 97 -12.65 5.06 -19.15
N ARG A 98 -11.60 5.27 -19.96
CA ARG A 98 -10.26 5.67 -19.48
C ARG A 98 -10.10 7.19 -19.43
N LEU A 99 -10.71 7.90 -20.39
CA LEU A 99 -10.60 9.36 -20.53
C LEU A 99 -11.68 10.13 -19.78
N ARG A 100 -12.86 9.53 -19.59
CA ARG A 100 -13.95 10.15 -18.82
C ARG A 100 -13.43 10.42 -17.41
N TYR A 101 -13.43 11.68 -16.98
CA TYR A 101 -13.01 12.06 -15.63
C TYR A 101 -11.52 11.89 -15.35
N TRP A 102 -10.70 12.01 -16.39
CA TRP A 102 -9.25 11.88 -16.26
C TRP A 102 -8.64 12.94 -15.31
N GLN A 103 -9.33 14.07 -15.09
CA GLN A 103 -8.91 15.11 -14.16
C GLN A 103 -9.19 14.75 -12.69
N THR A 104 -10.25 13.98 -12.42
CA THR A 104 -10.88 13.87 -11.10
C THR A 104 -10.82 12.50 -10.46
N VAL A 105 -10.60 11.44 -11.22
CA VAL A 105 -10.17 10.14 -10.68
C VAL A 105 -8.66 10.16 -10.70
N PRO A 106 -8.03 9.90 -9.56
CA PRO A 106 -6.61 10.14 -9.43
C PRO A 106 -5.80 9.21 -10.32
N ALA A 107 -4.53 9.51 -10.42
CA ALA A 107 -3.51 8.50 -10.38
C ALA A 107 -2.68 8.79 -9.12
N GLY A 108 -2.20 7.77 -8.39
CA GLY A 108 -1.22 8.00 -7.32
C GLY A 108 -1.64 7.76 -5.87
N TYR A 109 -2.77 7.12 -5.60
CA TYR A 109 -3.27 6.93 -4.21
C TYR A 109 -2.50 5.97 -3.33
N LEU A 110 -1.41 5.38 -3.81
CA LEU A 110 -0.58 4.54 -2.97
C LEU A 110 0.84 5.04 -3.00
N GLY A 111 1.52 4.94 -1.85
CA GLY A 111 2.96 5.21 -1.76
C GLY A 111 3.75 4.50 -2.85
N GLU A 112 3.36 3.27 -3.22
CA GLU A 112 3.94 2.52 -4.35
C GLU A 112 3.86 3.29 -5.69
N VAL A 113 2.70 3.87 -6.02
CA VAL A 113 2.49 4.59 -7.28
C VAL A 113 3.32 5.87 -7.30
N LEU A 114 3.37 6.60 -6.19
CA LEU A 114 4.22 7.78 -6.07
C LEU A 114 5.69 7.46 -6.21
N ASN A 115 6.13 6.30 -5.71
CA ASN A 115 7.51 5.91 -5.91
C ASN A 115 7.84 5.67 -7.39
N PHE A 116 6.91 5.15 -8.20
CA PHE A 116 7.12 5.05 -9.64
C PHE A 116 7.24 6.42 -10.31
N VAL A 117 6.49 7.41 -9.84
CA VAL A 117 6.58 8.79 -10.33
C VAL A 117 7.90 9.44 -9.93
N ASN A 118 8.30 9.27 -8.67
CA ASN A 118 9.56 9.79 -8.16
C ASN A 118 10.75 9.18 -8.92
N PHE A 119 10.72 7.86 -9.13
CA PHE A 119 11.72 7.19 -9.93
C PHE A 119 11.71 7.64 -11.40
N ALA A 120 10.52 7.91 -11.97
CA ALA A 120 10.42 8.48 -13.31
C ALA A 120 11.05 9.88 -13.41
N GLN A 121 10.86 10.72 -12.38
CA GLN A 121 11.52 12.03 -12.30
C GLN A 121 13.04 11.89 -12.21
N SER A 122 13.54 10.98 -11.38
CA SER A 122 15.00 10.75 -11.30
C SER A 122 15.59 10.25 -12.61
N LEU A 123 14.84 9.45 -13.39
CA LEU A 123 15.26 9.04 -14.73
C LEU A 123 15.36 10.22 -15.70
N LEU A 124 14.42 11.17 -15.65
CA LEU A 124 14.48 12.40 -16.45
C LEU A 124 15.69 13.25 -16.07
N ASP A 125 15.95 13.42 -14.77
CA ASP A 125 17.05 14.23 -14.26
C ASP A 125 18.43 13.62 -14.59
N GLN A 126 18.52 12.29 -14.67
CA GLN A 126 19.78 11.56 -14.91
C GLN A 126 20.00 11.15 -16.38
N GLY A 127 19.05 11.39 -17.28
CA GLY A 127 19.17 11.02 -18.70
C GLY A 127 18.91 9.54 -19.01
N PHE A 128 17.96 8.90 -18.32
CA PHE A 128 17.49 7.52 -18.52
C PHE A 128 18.54 6.39 -18.34
N PRO A 129 19.37 6.40 -17.28
CA PRO A 129 20.26 5.27 -17.01
C PRO A 129 19.46 4.02 -16.60
N TYR A 130 19.81 2.84 -17.15
CA TYR A 130 19.21 1.58 -16.71
C TYR A 130 19.50 1.34 -15.23
N GLN A 131 18.46 1.42 -14.41
CA GLN A 131 18.54 1.21 -12.97
C GLN A 131 17.38 0.32 -12.54
N PRO A 132 17.62 -0.88 -11.99
CA PRO A 132 16.55 -1.71 -11.43
C PRO A 132 15.89 -0.96 -10.26
N TYR A 133 14.56 -0.94 -10.24
CA TYR A 133 13.82 -0.32 -9.15
C TYR A 133 14.02 -1.15 -7.88
N ALA A 134 14.54 -0.53 -6.81
CA ALA A 134 15.21 -1.19 -5.68
C ALA A 134 14.41 -2.28 -4.95
N TRP A 135 13.07 -2.24 -4.97
CA TRP A 135 12.22 -3.18 -4.23
C TRP A 135 11.51 -4.24 -5.10
N TYR A 136 11.54 -4.11 -6.43
CA TYR A 136 10.78 -4.99 -7.33
C TYR A 136 11.52 -5.39 -8.62
N ALA A 137 12.63 -4.75 -8.96
CA ALA A 137 13.32 -4.91 -10.25
C ALA A 137 12.45 -4.65 -11.50
N HIS A 138 11.24 -4.09 -11.35
CA HIS A 138 10.34 -3.71 -12.44
C HIS A 138 10.44 -2.22 -12.72
N THR A 139 11.07 -1.88 -13.83
CA THR A 139 11.41 -0.50 -14.16
C THR A 139 10.54 0.05 -15.27
N LEU A 140 9.95 -0.82 -16.10
CA LEU A 140 9.33 -0.39 -17.36
C LEU A 140 8.21 0.63 -17.16
N PHE A 141 7.47 0.54 -16.07
CA PHE A 141 6.39 1.47 -15.80
C PHE A 141 6.90 2.90 -15.52
N SER A 142 7.93 3.05 -14.68
CA SER A 142 8.59 4.35 -14.47
C SER A 142 9.26 4.88 -15.72
N TYR A 143 9.82 4.01 -16.56
CA TYR A 143 10.34 4.41 -17.87
C TYR A 143 9.24 4.93 -18.80
N ALA A 144 8.07 4.30 -18.80
CA ALA A 144 6.93 4.78 -19.57
C ALA A 144 6.44 6.14 -19.04
N ILE A 145 6.39 6.33 -17.72
CA ILE A 145 6.05 7.62 -17.09
C ILE A 145 7.08 8.68 -17.47
N ALA A 146 8.37 8.38 -17.36
CA ALA A 146 9.47 9.29 -17.69
C ALA A 146 9.46 9.65 -19.18
N ALA A 147 9.24 8.69 -20.08
CA ALA A 147 9.12 8.94 -21.51
C ALA A 147 7.98 9.90 -21.85
N VAL A 148 6.85 9.81 -21.15
CA VAL A 148 5.76 10.80 -21.27
C VAL A 148 6.14 12.13 -20.60
N GLY A 149 6.80 12.09 -19.45
CA GLY A 149 7.26 13.26 -18.70
C GLY A 149 8.26 14.12 -19.46
N ALA A 150 8.99 13.54 -20.43
CA ALA A 150 9.82 14.29 -21.37
C ALA A 150 9.03 15.28 -22.24
N PHE A 151 7.72 15.06 -22.41
CA PHE A 151 6.81 15.95 -23.16
C PHE A 151 5.79 16.66 -22.25
N VAL A 152 5.67 16.24 -20.99
CA VAL A 152 4.63 16.68 -20.06
C VAL A 152 5.28 17.07 -18.73
N PRO A 153 5.37 18.38 -18.41
CA PRO A 153 6.12 18.84 -17.23
C PRO A 153 5.55 18.38 -15.90
N ASP A 154 4.23 18.18 -15.79
CA ASP A 154 3.61 17.71 -14.56
C ASP A 154 3.73 16.18 -14.44
N PRO A 155 4.48 15.67 -13.44
CA PRO A 155 4.75 14.24 -13.32
C PRO A 155 3.48 13.41 -13.01
N LEU A 156 2.45 13.99 -12.38
CA LEU A 156 1.18 13.29 -12.15
C LEU A 156 0.34 13.22 -13.43
N ILE A 157 0.41 14.25 -14.28
CA ILE A 157 -0.23 14.21 -15.61
C ILE A 157 0.50 13.19 -16.50
N ALA A 158 1.83 13.16 -16.47
CA ALA A 158 2.63 12.18 -17.20
C ALA A 158 2.27 10.74 -16.81
N LEU A 159 2.12 10.48 -15.50
CA LEU A 159 1.63 9.21 -14.97
C LEU A 159 0.27 8.81 -15.57
N ARG A 160 -0.72 9.72 -15.55
CA ARG A 160 -2.07 9.46 -16.09
C ARG A 160 -2.05 9.15 -17.58
N ILE A 161 -1.27 9.90 -18.35
CA ILE A 161 -1.15 9.68 -19.81
C ILE A 161 -0.48 8.33 -20.08
N ALA A 162 0.62 8.01 -19.39
CA ALA A 162 1.30 6.72 -19.55
C ALA A 162 0.34 5.54 -19.27
N GLN A 163 -0.45 5.64 -18.20
CA GLN A 163 -1.49 4.65 -17.86
C GLN A 163 -2.55 4.49 -18.95
N ILE A 164 -3.08 5.60 -19.47
CA ILE A 164 -4.10 5.56 -20.54
C ILE A 164 -3.52 4.88 -21.78
N LEU A 165 -2.30 5.26 -22.18
CA LEU A 165 -1.61 4.67 -23.33
C LEU A 165 -1.42 3.16 -23.14
N ILE A 166 -0.87 2.73 -22.01
CA ILE A 166 -0.67 1.30 -21.72
C ILE A 166 -2.03 0.57 -21.70
N SER A 167 -3.04 1.15 -21.07
CA SER A 167 -4.37 0.54 -20.97
C SER A 167 -5.05 0.35 -22.33
N LEU A 168 -4.89 1.31 -23.24
CA LEU A 168 -5.37 1.21 -24.62
C LEU A 168 -4.54 0.22 -25.45
N LEU A 169 -3.23 0.20 -25.26
CA LEU A 169 -2.35 -0.82 -25.86
C LEU A 169 -2.74 -2.23 -25.40
N THR A 170 -3.10 -2.43 -24.13
CA THR A 170 -3.60 -3.71 -23.62
C THR A 170 -4.88 -4.12 -24.34
N VAL A 171 -5.83 -3.19 -24.55
CA VAL A 171 -7.07 -3.47 -25.29
C VAL A 171 -6.77 -3.87 -26.73
N ALA A 172 -5.89 -3.15 -27.41
CA ALA A 172 -5.46 -3.47 -28.77
C ALA A 172 -4.73 -4.83 -28.85
N ALA A 173 -3.84 -5.11 -27.90
CA ALA A 173 -3.10 -6.37 -27.84
C ALA A 173 -4.02 -7.58 -27.60
N ILE A 174 -5.02 -7.45 -26.72
CA ILE A 174 -6.01 -8.51 -26.49
C ILE A 174 -6.91 -8.69 -27.73
N ALA A 175 -7.35 -7.61 -28.37
CA ALA A 175 -8.11 -7.67 -29.62
C ALA A 175 -7.34 -8.44 -30.71
N TRP A 176 -6.07 -8.06 -30.91
CA TRP A 176 -5.19 -8.71 -31.87
C TRP A 176 -4.91 -10.18 -31.51
N CYS A 177 -4.60 -10.47 -30.24
CA CYS A 177 -4.35 -11.83 -29.77
C CYS A 177 -5.58 -12.71 -29.99
N ALA A 178 -6.76 -12.26 -29.59
CA ALA A 178 -8.03 -12.95 -29.82
C ALA A 178 -8.31 -13.18 -31.32
N TRP A 179 -8.01 -12.19 -32.17
CA TRP A 179 -8.13 -12.32 -33.63
C TRP A 179 -7.21 -13.40 -34.19
N VAL A 180 -5.94 -13.39 -33.77
CA VAL A 180 -4.96 -14.40 -34.16
C VAL A 180 -5.40 -15.79 -33.72
N LEU A 181 -5.89 -15.95 -32.50
CA LEU A 181 -6.19 -17.26 -31.92
C LEU A 181 -7.52 -17.85 -32.41
N PHE A 182 -8.59 -17.03 -32.41
CA PHE A 182 -9.97 -17.50 -32.53
C PHE A 182 -10.78 -16.77 -33.61
N GLY A 183 -10.17 -15.83 -34.33
CA GLY A 183 -10.81 -15.08 -35.41
C GLY A 183 -11.48 -13.79 -34.97
N SER A 184 -12.02 -13.04 -35.93
CA SER A 184 -12.44 -11.66 -35.73
C SER A 184 -13.67 -11.53 -34.82
N GLN A 185 -14.56 -12.52 -34.82
CA GLN A 185 -15.73 -12.54 -33.95
C GLN A 185 -15.34 -12.65 -32.47
N ALA A 186 -14.45 -13.58 -32.13
CA ALA A 186 -13.91 -13.66 -30.77
C ALA A 186 -13.13 -12.39 -30.39
N ALA A 187 -12.42 -11.79 -31.35
CA ALA A 187 -11.67 -10.56 -31.14
C ALA A 187 -12.53 -9.41 -30.63
N TRP A 188 -13.58 -9.03 -31.37
CA TRP A 188 -14.40 -7.89 -30.94
C TRP A 188 -15.16 -8.19 -29.63
N LEU A 189 -15.57 -9.45 -29.40
CA LEU A 189 -16.23 -9.86 -28.16
C LEU A 189 -15.29 -9.79 -26.95
N SER A 190 -14.07 -10.33 -27.05
CA SER A 190 -13.05 -10.20 -26.00
C SER A 190 -12.72 -8.73 -25.73
N THR A 191 -12.62 -7.93 -26.79
CA THR A 191 -12.32 -6.49 -26.69
C THR A 191 -13.45 -5.74 -26.00
N ALA A 192 -14.70 -6.00 -26.37
CA ALA A 192 -15.88 -5.39 -25.76
C ALA A 192 -15.93 -5.70 -24.25
N LEU A 193 -15.78 -6.97 -23.87
CA LEU A 193 -15.78 -7.39 -22.46
C LEU A 193 -14.67 -6.73 -21.64
N LEU A 194 -13.46 -6.62 -22.20
CA LEU A 194 -12.34 -5.92 -21.55
C LEU A 194 -12.56 -4.41 -21.49
N ALA A 195 -13.16 -3.80 -22.52
CA ALA A 195 -13.41 -2.37 -22.60
C ALA A 195 -14.26 -1.87 -21.42
N THR A 196 -15.25 -2.67 -21.02
CA THR A 196 -16.15 -2.43 -19.89
C THR A 196 -15.72 -3.11 -18.58
N SER A 197 -14.58 -3.79 -18.56
CA SER A 197 -14.13 -4.50 -17.36
C SER A 197 -13.81 -3.52 -16.24
N TRP A 198 -14.67 -3.52 -15.23
CA TRP A 198 -14.54 -2.74 -14.01
C TRP A 198 -13.11 -2.85 -13.42
N TRP A 199 -12.61 -4.08 -13.24
CA TRP A 199 -11.29 -4.32 -12.68
C TRP A 199 -10.14 -3.78 -13.54
N HIS A 200 -10.21 -3.94 -14.87
CA HIS A 200 -9.16 -3.41 -15.74
C HIS A 200 -9.17 -1.88 -15.76
N VAL A 201 -10.36 -1.25 -15.82
CA VAL A 201 -10.51 0.20 -15.75
C VAL A 201 -9.99 0.73 -14.41
N TRP A 202 -10.38 0.09 -13.32
CA TRP A 202 -9.91 0.42 -11.98
C TRP A 202 -8.39 0.36 -11.85
N ALA A 203 -7.78 -0.78 -12.19
CA ALA A 203 -6.34 -0.99 -12.03
C ALA A 203 -5.55 0.02 -12.86
N THR A 204 -5.98 0.24 -14.12
CA THR A 204 -5.29 1.14 -15.04
C THR A 204 -5.42 2.61 -14.68
N ARG A 205 -6.50 3.02 -14.02
CA ARG A 205 -6.67 4.40 -13.57
C ARG A 205 -5.95 4.71 -12.27
N ASN A 206 -5.74 3.73 -11.39
CA ASN A 206 -5.08 3.96 -10.11
C ASN A 206 -3.54 4.03 -10.20
N GLY A 207 -2.94 3.52 -11.28
CA GLY A 207 -1.49 3.55 -11.50
C GLY A 207 -0.72 2.35 -11.04
N TYR A 208 -1.40 1.23 -10.91
CA TYR A 208 -0.81 -0.07 -10.61
C TYR A 208 -0.01 -0.63 -11.78
N HIS A 209 1.32 -0.65 -11.71
CA HIS A 209 2.16 -1.22 -12.78
C HIS A 209 1.76 -2.66 -13.21
N GLN A 210 1.09 -3.42 -12.34
CA GLN A 210 0.58 -4.78 -12.57
C GLN A 210 -0.27 -4.93 -13.84
N PHE A 211 -0.94 -3.88 -14.34
CA PHE A 211 -1.72 -3.94 -15.58
C PHE A 211 -0.89 -4.04 -16.87
N LEU A 212 0.44 -3.91 -16.80
CA LEU A 212 1.33 -4.27 -17.91
C LEU A 212 1.30 -5.80 -18.19
N THR A 213 0.91 -6.59 -17.19
CA THR A 213 0.80 -8.06 -17.28
C THR A 213 -0.04 -8.52 -18.47
N PRO A 214 -1.32 -8.10 -18.61
CA PRO A 214 -2.14 -8.53 -19.73
C PRO A 214 -1.63 -8.04 -21.10
N LEU A 215 -0.97 -6.87 -21.18
CA LEU A 215 -0.36 -6.41 -22.42
C LEU A 215 0.70 -7.40 -22.90
N PHE A 216 1.69 -7.70 -22.07
CA PHE A 216 2.81 -8.56 -22.46
C PHE A 216 2.39 -10.03 -22.63
N GLN A 217 1.46 -10.52 -21.81
CA GLN A 217 0.87 -11.85 -22.02
C GLN A 217 0.16 -11.96 -23.38
N ALA A 218 -0.60 -10.95 -23.79
CA ALA A 218 -1.28 -10.95 -25.08
C ALA A 218 -0.29 -10.90 -26.26
N LEU A 219 0.78 -10.09 -26.15
CA LEU A 219 1.85 -10.04 -27.15
C LEU A 219 2.58 -11.37 -27.29
N VAL A 220 2.95 -12.02 -26.17
CA VAL A 220 3.61 -13.33 -26.20
C VAL A 220 2.69 -14.40 -26.76
N LEU A 221 1.47 -14.54 -26.24
CA LEU A 221 0.53 -15.57 -26.67
C LEU A 221 0.16 -15.41 -28.15
N GLY A 222 -0.24 -14.21 -28.57
CA GLY A 222 -0.62 -13.91 -29.95
C GLY A 222 0.56 -14.03 -30.91
N GLY A 223 1.71 -13.49 -30.54
CA GLY A 223 2.91 -13.49 -31.38
C GLY A 223 3.45 -14.89 -31.59
N LEU A 224 3.56 -15.67 -30.52
CA LEU A 224 4.09 -17.02 -30.58
C LEU A 224 3.16 -17.94 -31.38
N VAL A 225 1.84 -17.86 -31.17
CA VAL A 225 0.90 -18.67 -31.96
C VAL A 225 0.88 -18.24 -33.43
N GLN A 226 0.93 -16.94 -33.73
CA GLN A 226 1.04 -16.46 -35.11
C GLN A 226 2.32 -16.97 -35.78
N GLY A 227 3.47 -16.86 -35.10
CA GLY A 227 4.75 -17.32 -35.61
C GLY A 227 4.77 -18.83 -35.87
N LEU A 228 4.27 -19.63 -34.93
CA LEU A 228 4.24 -21.09 -35.04
C LEU A 228 3.23 -21.57 -36.10
N ARG A 229 2.00 -21.04 -36.10
CA ARG A 229 0.94 -21.47 -37.02
C ARG A 229 1.17 -20.96 -38.45
N ASP A 230 1.46 -19.68 -38.59
CA ASP A 230 1.50 -19.00 -39.89
C ASP A 230 2.93 -18.93 -40.46
N LYS A 231 3.94 -19.41 -39.71
CA LYS A 231 5.37 -19.39 -40.07
C LYS A 231 5.90 -17.98 -40.34
N LYS A 232 5.29 -16.96 -39.71
CA LYS A 232 5.63 -15.56 -39.91
C LYS A 232 6.66 -15.10 -38.87
N ARG A 233 7.79 -14.57 -39.33
CA ARG A 233 8.86 -14.02 -38.47
C ARG A 233 8.36 -12.92 -37.54
N VAL A 234 7.46 -12.06 -38.03
CA VAL A 234 6.87 -10.96 -37.26
C VAL A 234 6.23 -11.46 -35.96
N GLY A 235 5.53 -12.61 -35.98
CA GLY A 235 4.93 -13.17 -34.76
C GLY A 235 5.98 -13.50 -33.70
N PHE A 236 7.11 -14.10 -34.10
CA PHE A 236 8.21 -14.40 -33.18
C PHE A 236 8.86 -13.13 -32.62
N TRP A 237 9.00 -12.07 -33.42
CA TRP A 237 9.51 -10.78 -32.95
C TRP A 237 8.58 -10.13 -31.92
N VAL A 238 7.26 -10.14 -32.19
CA VAL A 238 6.27 -9.65 -31.22
C VAL A 238 6.32 -10.45 -29.92
N ALA A 239 6.50 -11.77 -29.99
CA ALA A 239 6.67 -12.60 -28.80
C ALA A 239 7.98 -12.29 -28.05
N ALA A 240 9.09 -12.07 -28.76
CA ALA A 240 10.37 -11.71 -28.13
C ALA A 240 10.30 -10.38 -27.39
N ILE A 241 9.69 -9.36 -28.02
CA ILE A 241 9.42 -8.05 -27.39
C ILE A 241 8.47 -8.24 -26.20
N GLY A 242 7.45 -9.09 -26.35
CA GLY A 242 6.51 -9.45 -25.30
C GLY A 242 7.20 -10.04 -24.07
N ILE A 243 8.13 -10.98 -24.27
CA ILE A 243 8.90 -11.61 -23.18
C ILE A 243 9.81 -10.57 -22.53
N ALA A 244 10.63 -9.87 -23.32
CA ALA A 244 11.58 -8.90 -22.77
C ALA A 244 10.87 -7.78 -22.01
N GLY A 245 9.88 -7.13 -22.62
CA GLY A 245 9.08 -6.11 -21.96
C GLY A 245 8.37 -6.63 -20.72
N GLY A 246 7.88 -7.88 -20.75
CA GLY A 246 7.27 -8.51 -19.59
C GLY A 246 8.23 -8.69 -18.41
N LEU A 247 9.45 -9.15 -18.66
CA LEU A 247 10.47 -9.31 -17.62
C LEU A 247 10.85 -7.97 -16.96
N HIS A 248 10.78 -6.86 -17.70
CA HIS A 248 10.99 -5.51 -17.16
C HIS A 248 9.74 -4.89 -16.51
N ALA A 249 8.56 -5.48 -16.72
CA ALA A 249 7.28 -4.91 -16.31
C ALA A 249 6.76 -5.46 -14.99
N TYR A 250 6.82 -6.78 -14.79
CA TYR A 250 6.24 -7.40 -13.60
C TYR A 250 6.72 -8.83 -13.36
N TRP A 251 6.87 -9.24 -12.10
CA TRP A 251 7.48 -10.52 -11.76
C TRP A 251 6.56 -11.71 -12.06
N ALA A 252 5.23 -11.52 -12.07
CA ALA A 252 4.33 -12.58 -12.52
C ALA A 252 4.59 -12.97 -13.99
N LEU A 253 5.25 -12.10 -14.76
CA LEU A 253 5.67 -12.35 -16.14
C LEU A 253 6.97 -13.15 -16.24
N TYR A 254 7.63 -13.48 -15.13
CA TYR A 254 8.73 -14.46 -15.11
C TYR A 254 8.28 -15.86 -15.52
N LEU A 255 6.96 -16.12 -15.53
CA LEU A 255 6.35 -17.31 -16.10
C LEU A 255 6.25 -17.29 -17.64
N LEU A 256 6.48 -16.15 -18.32
CA LEU A 256 6.40 -16.07 -19.77
C LEU A 256 7.49 -16.87 -20.50
N PRO A 257 8.79 -16.81 -20.14
CA PRO A 257 9.80 -17.67 -20.73
C PRO A 257 9.51 -19.17 -20.64
N PRO A 258 9.19 -19.76 -19.46
CA PRO A 258 8.86 -21.18 -19.39
C PRO A 258 7.58 -21.51 -20.16
N PHE A 259 6.57 -20.63 -20.16
CA PHE A 259 5.37 -20.79 -20.99
C PHE A 259 5.73 -20.89 -22.48
N ALA A 260 6.54 -19.96 -22.98
CA ALA A 260 6.96 -19.94 -24.37
C ALA A 260 7.75 -21.20 -24.75
N ALA A 261 8.68 -21.63 -23.89
CA ALA A 261 9.45 -22.85 -24.07
C ALA A 261 8.54 -24.09 -24.16
N LEU A 262 7.61 -24.25 -23.21
CA LEU A 262 6.65 -25.37 -23.21
C LEU A 262 5.76 -25.38 -24.45
N LEU A 263 5.29 -24.21 -24.91
CA LEU A 263 4.47 -24.13 -26.12
C LEU A 263 5.27 -24.48 -27.39
N VAL A 264 6.53 -24.03 -27.49
CA VAL A 264 7.43 -24.39 -28.58
C VAL A 264 7.71 -25.90 -28.59
N LEU A 265 7.98 -26.49 -27.42
CA LEU A 265 8.19 -27.94 -27.29
C LEU A 265 6.95 -28.73 -27.68
N LEU A 266 5.76 -28.31 -27.22
CA LEU A 266 4.49 -28.90 -27.61
C LEU A 266 4.25 -28.82 -29.13
N PHE A 267 4.60 -27.69 -29.74
CA PHE A 267 4.50 -27.50 -31.19
C PHE A 267 5.50 -28.40 -31.94
N ALA A 268 6.76 -28.45 -31.51
CA ALA A 268 7.79 -29.28 -32.10
C ALA A 268 7.43 -30.78 -32.06
N TRP A 269 6.84 -31.21 -30.94
CA TRP A 269 6.35 -32.58 -30.77
C TRP A 269 5.15 -32.89 -31.67
N ARG A 270 4.14 -32.02 -31.72
CA ARG A 270 2.92 -32.25 -32.52
C ARG A 270 3.13 -32.06 -34.03
N GLN A 271 4.07 -31.21 -34.43
CA GLN A 271 4.26 -30.79 -35.83
C GLN A 271 5.75 -30.74 -36.22
N PRO A 272 6.49 -31.87 -36.19
CA PRO A 272 7.94 -31.88 -36.41
C PRO A 272 8.38 -31.35 -37.78
N ALA A 273 7.56 -31.55 -38.82
CA ALA A 273 7.83 -30.99 -40.15
C ALA A 273 7.71 -29.46 -40.19
N ALA A 274 6.69 -28.89 -39.53
CA ALA A 274 6.52 -27.45 -39.45
C ALA A 274 7.60 -26.80 -38.56
N TRP A 275 7.98 -27.47 -37.47
CA TRP A 275 9.07 -27.05 -36.58
C TRP A 275 10.40 -26.84 -37.31
N ARG A 276 10.80 -27.79 -38.17
CA ARG A 276 12.02 -27.66 -38.98
C ARG A 276 12.07 -26.37 -39.81
N ALA A 277 10.91 -25.87 -40.25
CA ALA A 277 10.80 -24.64 -41.02
C ALA A 277 10.93 -23.36 -40.18
N VAL A 278 10.58 -23.40 -38.89
CA VAL A 278 10.54 -22.21 -38.02
C VAL A 278 11.62 -22.16 -36.94
N ARG A 279 12.33 -23.27 -36.68
CA ARG A 279 13.30 -23.39 -35.56
C ARG A 279 14.33 -22.27 -35.51
N TRP A 280 14.84 -21.82 -36.65
CA TRP A 280 15.80 -20.72 -36.70
C TRP A 280 15.16 -19.38 -36.35
N SER A 281 13.91 -19.14 -36.75
CA SER A 281 13.19 -17.92 -36.34
C SER A 281 12.90 -17.92 -34.85
N VAL A 282 12.61 -19.08 -34.27
CA VAL A 282 12.45 -19.25 -32.82
C VAL A 282 13.76 -19.01 -32.08
N LEU A 283 14.88 -19.56 -32.57
CA LEU A 283 16.20 -19.34 -31.97
C LEU A 283 16.62 -17.87 -32.03
N TRP A 284 16.42 -17.19 -33.17
CA TRP A 284 16.70 -15.75 -33.30
C TRP A 284 15.84 -14.90 -32.37
N ALA A 285 14.54 -15.18 -32.30
CA ALA A 285 13.64 -14.49 -31.38
C ALA A 285 14.01 -14.74 -29.91
N GLY A 286 14.41 -15.97 -29.57
CA GLY A 286 14.93 -16.31 -28.24
C GLY A 286 16.21 -15.56 -27.92
N GLY A 287 17.15 -15.49 -28.87
CA GLY A 287 18.39 -14.69 -28.73
C GLY A 287 18.12 -13.21 -28.50
N VAL A 288 17.16 -12.62 -29.23
CA VAL A 288 16.78 -11.22 -29.03
C VAL A 288 16.04 -11.00 -27.71
N ALA A 289 15.15 -11.91 -27.31
CA ALA A 289 14.51 -11.83 -26.00
C ALA A 289 15.57 -11.86 -24.87
N LEU A 290 16.56 -12.75 -24.96
CA LEU A 290 17.68 -12.82 -24.02
C LEU A 290 18.51 -11.53 -24.02
N LEU A 291 18.87 -11.02 -25.21
CA LEU A 291 19.65 -9.79 -25.35
C LEU A 291 18.94 -8.59 -24.71
N LEU A 292 17.64 -8.40 -24.99
CA LEU A 292 16.85 -7.30 -24.43
C LEU A 292 16.56 -7.45 -22.94
N SER A 293 16.56 -8.68 -22.43
CA SER A 293 16.37 -8.99 -21.01
C SER A 293 17.67 -8.98 -20.22
N PHE A 294 18.82 -8.93 -20.90
CA PHE A 294 20.14 -9.02 -20.28
C PHE A 294 20.34 -8.00 -19.15
N PRO A 295 19.96 -6.71 -19.27
CA PRO A 295 20.12 -5.76 -18.17
C PRO A 295 19.35 -6.15 -16.90
N ALA A 296 18.13 -6.68 -17.06
CA ALA A 296 17.33 -7.16 -15.92
C ALA A 296 17.96 -8.40 -15.29
N VAL A 297 18.37 -9.38 -16.11
CA VAL A 297 19.02 -10.60 -15.64
C VAL A 297 20.34 -10.29 -14.94
N TRP A 298 21.15 -9.39 -15.51
CA TRP A 298 22.42 -8.95 -14.96
C TRP A 298 22.23 -8.22 -13.61
N ALA A 299 21.29 -7.28 -13.56
CA ALA A 299 20.95 -6.59 -12.31
C ALA A 299 20.48 -7.57 -11.22
N THR A 300 19.65 -8.54 -11.59
CA THR A 300 19.17 -9.59 -10.69
C THR A 300 20.31 -10.44 -10.13
N ALA A 301 21.26 -10.82 -10.99
CA ALA A 301 22.39 -11.66 -10.62
C ALA A 301 23.35 -10.94 -9.64
N ASN A 302 23.50 -9.61 -9.78
CA ASN A 302 24.41 -8.82 -8.96
C ASN A 302 23.75 -8.22 -7.69
N ALA A 303 22.42 -8.18 -7.63
CA ALA A 303 21.66 -7.68 -6.48
C ALA A 303 20.51 -8.63 -6.10
N PRO A 304 20.80 -9.87 -5.67
CA PRO A 304 19.78 -10.90 -5.37
C PRO A 304 18.85 -10.52 -4.20
N GLU A 305 19.26 -9.58 -3.35
CA GLU A 305 18.46 -8.97 -2.28
C GLU A 305 17.24 -8.20 -2.83
N GLY A 306 17.36 -7.58 -4.01
CA GLY A 306 16.24 -6.91 -4.70
C GLY A 306 15.13 -7.88 -5.13
N PHE A 307 15.43 -9.20 -5.13
CA PHE A 307 14.48 -10.27 -5.44
C PHE A 307 13.98 -11.03 -4.20
N SER A 308 14.38 -10.59 -3.00
CA SER A 308 13.86 -11.14 -1.74
C SER A 308 12.34 -11.10 -1.69
N TYR A 309 11.70 -10.07 -2.23
CA TYR A 309 10.24 -9.96 -2.32
C TYR A 309 9.60 -11.13 -3.09
N VAL A 310 10.16 -11.52 -4.24
CA VAL A 310 9.65 -12.65 -5.03
C VAL A 310 9.79 -13.96 -4.24
N ARG A 311 10.94 -14.17 -3.59
CA ARG A 311 11.18 -15.34 -2.72
C ARG A 311 10.22 -15.36 -1.52
N GLN A 312 10.00 -14.22 -0.88
CA GLN A 312 9.01 -14.06 0.18
C GLN A 312 7.59 -14.34 -0.31
N GLY A 313 7.26 -13.91 -1.54
CA GLY A 313 6.00 -14.24 -2.19
C GLY A 313 5.78 -15.75 -2.36
N LEU A 314 6.84 -16.55 -2.43
CA LEU A 314 6.77 -18.02 -2.47
C LEU A 314 6.71 -18.66 -1.07
N SER A 315 7.13 -17.96 -0.02
CA SER A 315 7.08 -18.45 1.37
C SER A 315 5.63 -18.63 1.88
N PRO A 316 5.32 -19.71 2.62
CA PRO A 316 4.07 -19.86 3.37
C PRO A 316 3.80 -18.72 4.34
N ALA A 317 4.83 -18.26 5.05
CA ALA A 317 4.72 -17.24 6.09
C ALA A 317 4.13 -15.92 5.60
N ARG A 318 4.27 -15.62 4.29
CA ARG A 318 3.76 -14.37 3.69
C ARG A 318 2.24 -14.22 3.74
N VAL A 319 1.52 -15.34 3.81
CA VAL A 319 0.04 -15.35 3.94
C VAL A 319 -0.40 -15.83 5.34
N GLY A 320 0.51 -15.83 6.31
CA GLY A 320 0.25 -16.38 7.65
C GLY A 320 0.06 -17.90 7.67
N ALA A 321 0.48 -18.61 6.61
CA ALA A 321 0.45 -20.08 6.57
C ALA A 321 1.74 -20.66 7.14
N THR A 322 1.63 -21.76 7.87
CA THR A 322 2.78 -22.48 8.43
C THR A 322 3.34 -23.51 7.44
N THR A 323 2.48 -24.03 6.55
CA THR A 323 2.86 -25.03 5.54
C THR A 323 2.53 -24.60 4.11
N THR A 324 3.22 -25.19 3.14
CA THR A 324 2.91 -24.98 1.70
C THR A 324 1.50 -25.42 1.35
N LEU A 325 0.98 -26.50 1.96
CA LEU A 325 -0.38 -26.97 1.72
C LEU A 325 -1.42 -25.96 2.24
N GLU A 326 -1.23 -25.43 3.45
CA GLU A 326 -2.09 -24.37 3.99
C GLU A 326 -2.11 -23.14 3.09
N LYS A 327 -0.95 -22.72 2.59
CA LYS A 327 -0.87 -21.62 1.62
C LYS A 327 -1.63 -21.93 0.33
N LEU A 328 -1.47 -23.13 -0.24
CA LEU A 328 -2.20 -23.53 -1.45
C LEU A 328 -3.71 -23.50 -1.23
N LEU A 329 -4.17 -23.99 -0.08
CA LEU A 329 -5.59 -23.97 0.30
C LEU A 329 -6.11 -22.55 0.53
N HIS A 330 -5.33 -21.71 1.21
CA HIS A 330 -5.63 -20.29 1.43
C HIS A 330 -5.78 -19.57 0.08
N ASN A 331 -4.79 -19.70 -0.80
CA ASN A 331 -4.82 -19.10 -2.14
C ASN A 331 -5.94 -19.66 -3.01
N ALA A 332 -6.24 -20.96 -2.92
CA ALA A 332 -7.37 -21.57 -3.63
C ALA A 332 -8.70 -20.98 -3.15
N SER A 333 -8.87 -20.81 -1.83
CA SER A 333 -10.05 -20.17 -1.25
C SER A 333 -10.19 -18.72 -1.72
N PHE A 334 -9.08 -17.97 -1.76
CA PHE A 334 -9.06 -16.60 -2.27
C PHE A 334 -9.46 -16.55 -3.76
N LEU A 335 -8.88 -17.42 -4.60
CA LEU A 335 -9.22 -17.47 -6.03
C LEU A 335 -10.67 -17.88 -6.27
N GLN A 336 -11.19 -18.83 -5.48
CA GLN A 336 -12.60 -19.20 -5.50
C GLN A 336 -13.47 -17.98 -5.17
N GLN A 337 -13.11 -17.19 -4.17
CA GLN A 337 -13.85 -15.98 -3.78
C GLN A 337 -13.72 -14.87 -4.84
N ALA A 338 -12.53 -14.65 -5.40
CA ALA A 338 -12.29 -13.64 -6.41
C ALA A 338 -13.09 -13.93 -7.70
N LEU A 339 -13.11 -15.20 -8.12
CA LEU A 339 -13.78 -15.63 -9.35
C LEU A 339 -15.27 -15.96 -9.13
N TRP A 340 -15.67 -16.41 -7.93
CA TRP A 340 -17.03 -16.80 -7.53
C TRP A 340 -17.43 -16.31 -6.12
N PRO A 341 -17.57 -14.99 -5.90
CA PRO A 341 -17.89 -14.38 -4.61
C PRO A 341 -19.25 -14.74 -4.02
N SER A 342 -20.18 -15.32 -4.79
CA SER A 342 -21.43 -15.87 -4.23
C SER A 342 -21.18 -17.03 -3.24
N LEU A 343 -19.94 -17.48 -3.12
CA LEU A 343 -19.47 -18.50 -2.18
C LEU A 343 -18.63 -17.92 -1.04
N GLY A 344 -18.37 -16.60 -1.01
CA GLY A 344 -17.45 -15.92 -0.10
C GLY A 344 -18.12 -14.90 0.82
N HIS A 345 -17.41 -14.49 1.88
CA HIS A 345 -17.87 -13.46 2.84
C HIS A 345 -17.83 -12.04 2.23
N ALA A 346 -18.60 -11.12 2.82
CA ALA A 346 -18.90 -9.78 2.29
C ALA A 346 -17.70 -8.80 2.21
N ASP A 347 -16.53 -9.16 2.74
CA ASP A 347 -15.39 -8.24 2.91
C ASP A 347 -14.36 -8.28 1.78
N VAL A 348 -14.50 -9.20 0.81
CA VAL A 348 -13.60 -9.26 -0.36
C VAL A 348 -14.00 -8.18 -1.35
N PRO A 349 -13.04 -7.44 -1.97
CA PRO A 349 -13.37 -6.47 -3.02
C PRO A 349 -14.28 -7.10 -4.08
N PRO A 350 -15.21 -6.31 -4.64
CA PRO A 350 -16.32 -6.83 -5.43
C PRO A 350 -15.84 -7.73 -6.56
N ALA A 351 -16.57 -8.83 -6.77
CA ALA A 351 -16.40 -9.82 -7.83
C ALA A 351 -15.46 -9.43 -8.98
N LEU A 352 -14.37 -10.19 -9.16
CA LEU A 352 -13.44 -9.98 -10.26
C LEU A 352 -14.11 -10.14 -11.62
N LEU A 353 -14.98 -11.15 -11.71
CA LEU A 353 -15.78 -11.44 -12.87
C LEU A 353 -17.25 -11.17 -12.56
N ASP A 354 -17.90 -10.31 -13.33
CA ASP A 354 -19.35 -10.22 -13.32
C ASP A 354 -19.99 -11.51 -13.89
N TYR A 355 -21.29 -11.71 -13.67
CA TYR A 355 -21.98 -12.93 -14.08
C TYR A 355 -21.96 -13.16 -15.59
N PHE A 356 -21.96 -12.09 -16.38
CA PHE A 356 -21.88 -12.18 -17.82
C PHE A 356 -20.50 -12.70 -18.23
N LEU A 357 -19.43 -12.05 -17.78
CA LEU A 357 -18.07 -12.51 -18.04
C LEU A 357 -17.85 -13.97 -17.60
N ARG A 358 -18.35 -14.39 -16.43
CA ARG A 358 -18.28 -15.80 -15.98
C ARG A 358 -18.97 -16.77 -16.93
N GLY A 359 -20.18 -16.46 -17.37
CA GLY A 359 -20.92 -17.31 -18.32
C GLY A 359 -20.13 -17.52 -19.61
N GLY A 360 -19.55 -16.44 -20.15
CA GLY A 360 -18.63 -16.50 -21.27
C GLY A 360 -17.39 -17.36 -20.99
N VAL A 361 -16.71 -17.13 -19.87
CA VAL A 361 -15.49 -17.87 -19.48
C VAL A 361 -15.75 -19.36 -19.42
N VAL A 362 -16.82 -19.80 -18.76
CA VAL A 362 -17.11 -21.23 -18.58
C VAL A 362 -17.41 -21.89 -19.93
N LEU A 363 -18.25 -21.27 -20.76
CA LEU A 363 -18.57 -21.76 -22.11
C LEU A 363 -17.31 -21.84 -22.98
N GLY A 364 -16.52 -20.77 -23.00
CA GLY A 364 -15.31 -20.68 -23.80
C GLY A 364 -14.19 -21.60 -23.33
N PHE A 365 -14.03 -21.78 -22.02
CA PHE A 365 -13.05 -22.71 -21.46
C PHE A 365 -13.37 -24.14 -21.89
N GLY A 366 -14.63 -24.59 -21.78
CA GLY A 366 -15.03 -25.92 -22.24
C GLY A 366 -14.78 -26.16 -23.73
N ILE A 367 -15.10 -25.16 -24.56
CA ILE A 367 -14.84 -25.22 -26.01
C ILE A 367 -13.34 -25.25 -26.30
N THR A 368 -12.57 -24.40 -25.64
CA THR A 368 -11.13 -24.27 -25.84
C THR A 368 -10.40 -25.52 -25.35
N LEU A 369 -10.78 -26.09 -24.20
CA LEU A 369 -10.24 -27.33 -23.69
C LEU A 369 -10.46 -28.50 -24.66
N ARG A 370 -11.66 -28.61 -25.25
CA ARG A 370 -11.93 -29.62 -26.28
C ARG A 370 -11.05 -29.42 -27.52
N ARG A 371 -10.86 -28.17 -27.95
CA ARG A 371 -10.03 -27.83 -29.12
C ARG A 371 -8.54 -27.96 -28.84
N ALA A 372 -8.09 -27.86 -27.60
CA ALA A 372 -6.67 -27.89 -27.21
C ALA A 372 -5.94 -29.18 -27.64
N TRP A 373 -6.67 -30.28 -27.82
CA TRP A 373 -6.13 -31.53 -28.35
C TRP A 373 -5.78 -31.48 -29.84
N ARG A 374 -6.41 -30.59 -30.61
CA ARG A 374 -6.32 -30.54 -32.07
C ARG A 374 -5.71 -29.24 -32.61
N GLU A 375 -5.85 -28.15 -31.86
CA GLU A 375 -5.53 -26.80 -32.31
C GLU A 375 -4.50 -26.16 -31.37
N ILE A 376 -3.37 -25.71 -31.94
CA ILE A 376 -2.31 -25.01 -31.20
C ILE A 376 -2.81 -23.73 -30.49
N PRO A 377 -3.65 -22.86 -31.10
CA PRO A 377 -4.18 -21.67 -30.42
C PRO A 377 -4.92 -22.00 -29.11
N ALA A 378 -5.76 -23.04 -29.15
CA ALA A 378 -6.53 -23.48 -28.00
C ALA A 378 -5.63 -24.10 -26.92
N ALA A 379 -4.67 -24.93 -27.33
CA ALA A 379 -3.68 -25.51 -26.43
C ALA A 379 -2.84 -24.44 -25.71
N ALA A 380 -2.39 -23.42 -26.46
CA ALA A 380 -1.62 -22.31 -25.92
C ALA A 380 -2.41 -21.51 -24.88
N THR A 381 -3.70 -21.23 -25.15
CA THR A 381 -4.56 -20.47 -24.23
C THR A 381 -4.83 -21.26 -22.93
N VAL A 382 -5.11 -22.56 -23.03
CA VAL A 382 -5.27 -23.43 -21.86
C VAL A 382 -3.97 -23.54 -21.07
N LEU A 383 -2.84 -23.73 -21.73
CA LEU A 383 -1.52 -23.81 -21.09
C LEU A 383 -1.22 -22.52 -20.31
N LEU A 384 -1.40 -21.34 -20.92
CA LEU A 384 -1.19 -20.06 -20.24
C LEU A 384 -2.09 -19.92 -19.01
N PHE A 385 -3.38 -20.25 -19.14
CA PHE A 385 -4.32 -20.23 -18.01
C PHE A 385 -3.84 -21.14 -16.87
N THR A 386 -3.48 -22.40 -17.18
CA THR A 386 -3.03 -23.36 -16.16
C THR A 386 -1.74 -22.93 -15.48
N MET A 387 -0.78 -22.35 -16.22
CA MET A 387 0.47 -21.87 -15.63
C MET A 387 0.26 -20.66 -14.74
N ASN A 388 -0.56 -19.70 -15.18
CA ASN A 388 -0.86 -18.52 -14.37
C ASN A 388 -1.67 -18.89 -13.12
N LEU A 389 -2.61 -19.84 -13.24
CA LEU A 389 -3.35 -20.35 -12.09
C LEU A 389 -2.43 -21.07 -11.10
N ALA A 390 -1.51 -21.92 -11.58
CA ALA A 390 -0.51 -22.55 -10.73
C ALA A 390 0.41 -21.52 -10.06
N GLY A 391 0.83 -20.49 -10.79
CA GLY A 391 1.60 -19.37 -10.24
C GLY A 391 0.85 -18.64 -9.12
N LEU A 392 -0.44 -18.40 -9.29
CA LEU A 392 -1.28 -17.77 -8.25
C LEU A 392 -1.49 -18.65 -7.02
N LEU A 393 -1.53 -19.98 -7.19
CA LEU A 393 -1.62 -20.91 -6.08
C LEU A 393 -0.30 -20.97 -5.29
N ILE A 394 0.84 -20.96 -5.98
CA ILE A 394 2.17 -21.11 -5.36
C ILE A 394 2.66 -19.79 -4.74
N ALA A 395 2.44 -18.66 -5.42
CA ALA A 395 2.82 -17.35 -4.91
C ALA A 395 1.74 -16.80 -3.95
N SER A 396 1.99 -15.69 -3.26
CA SER A 396 0.96 -15.03 -2.47
C SER A 396 -0.18 -14.62 -3.40
N ALA A 397 -1.42 -15.09 -3.18
CA ALA A 397 -2.56 -14.61 -3.93
C ALA A 397 -3.14 -13.36 -3.25
N ASN A 398 -3.38 -12.32 -4.04
CA ASN A 398 -4.07 -11.11 -3.63
C ASN A 398 -4.84 -10.57 -4.84
N GLU A 399 -5.64 -9.53 -4.60
CA GLU A 399 -6.51 -8.92 -5.60
C GLU A 399 -5.77 -8.43 -6.84
N PHE A 400 -4.52 -7.99 -6.70
CA PHE A 400 -3.69 -7.51 -7.80
C PHE A 400 -3.15 -8.66 -8.65
N TYR A 401 -2.80 -9.79 -8.03
CA TYR A 401 -2.19 -10.90 -8.77
C TYR A 401 -3.17 -11.60 -9.71
N VAL A 402 -4.48 -11.54 -9.45
CA VAL A 402 -5.49 -12.14 -10.33
C VAL A 402 -5.43 -11.55 -11.76
N ILE A 403 -4.82 -10.37 -11.93
CA ILE A 403 -4.56 -9.81 -13.26
C ILE A 403 -3.72 -10.74 -14.16
N ALA A 404 -2.94 -11.65 -13.58
CA ALA A 404 -2.15 -12.64 -14.31
C ALA A 404 -3.02 -13.62 -15.10
N ILE A 405 -4.29 -13.84 -14.75
CA ILE A 405 -5.19 -14.70 -15.54
C ILE A 405 -6.14 -13.92 -16.46
N PHE A 406 -6.00 -12.59 -16.59
CA PHE A 406 -6.94 -11.78 -17.38
C PHE A 406 -6.96 -12.18 -18.85
N VAL A 407 -5.79 -12.29 -19.50
CA VAL A 407 -5.72 -12.63 -20.94
C VAL A 407 -6.49 -13.92 -21.24
N PRO A 408 -6.19 -15.07 -20.61
CA PRO A 408 -6.96 -16.29 -20.89
C PRO A 408 -8.44 -16.15 -20.55
N LEU A 409 -8.83 -15.45 -19.48
CA LEU A 409 -10.24 -15.26 -19.13
C LEU A 409 -11.02 -14.50 -20.21
N PHE A 410 -10.52 -13.36 -20.70
CA PHE A 410 -11.18 -12.61 -21.76
C PHE A 410 -11.19 -13.35 -23.11
N LEU A 411 -10.16 -14.16 -23.37
CA LEU A 411 -10.09 -15.03 -24.55
C LEU A 411 -11.12 -16.17 -24.48
N PHE A 412 -11.26 -16.82 -23.32
CA PHE A 412 -12.33 -17.79 -23.09
C PHE A 412 -13.69 -17.12 -23.27
N ALA A 413 -13.93 -15.99 -22.60
CA ALA A 413 -15.23 -15.32 -22.71
C ALA A 413 -15.60 -14.94 -24.15
N GLY A 414 -14.69 -14.29 -24.87
CA GLY A 414 -14.94 -13.91 -26.27
C GLY A 414 -15.13 -15.11 -27.20
N SER A 415 -14.35 -16.18 -27.01
CA SER A 415 -14.52 -17.42 -27.81
C SER A 415 -15.82 -18.17 -27.47
N GLY A 416 -16.26 -18.15 -26.22
CA GLY A 416 -17.54 -18.71 -25.78
C GLY A 416 -18.72 -18.00 -26.44
N TYR A 417 -18.76 -16.67 -26.35
CA TYR A 417 -19.81 -15.87 -27.01
C TYR A 417 -19.74 -15.96 -28.54
N ALA A 418 -18.54 -16.03 -29.12
CA ALA A 418 -18.40 -16.23 -30.56
C ALA A 418 -19.05 -17.54 -31.00
N ALA A 419 -18.80 -18.62 -30.26
CA ALA A 419 -19.39 -19.92 -30.54
C ALA A 419 -20.91 -19.93 -30.36
N LEU A 420 -21.44 -19.21 -29.36
CA LEU A 420 -22.88 -19.06 -29.14
C LEU A 420 -23.56 -18.35 -30.31
N LEU A 421 -22.97 -17.24 -30.79
CA LEU A 421 -23.48 -16.52 -31.96
C LEU A 421 -23.42 -17.38 -33.23
N ASP A 422 -22.34 -18.13 -33.43
CA ASP A 422 -22.20 -19.02 -34.58
C ASP A 422 -23.19 -20.20 -34.54
N ALA A 423 -23.42 -20.77 -33.36
CA ALA A 423 -24.44 -21.80 -33.16
C ALA A 423 -25.84 -21.24 -33.47
N SER A 424 -26.12 -20.03 -32.97
CA SER A 424 -27.40 -19.34 -33.22
C SER A 424 -27.64 -19.09 -34.71
N ARG A 425 -26.61 -18.64 -35.45
CA ARG A 425 -26.68 -18.43 -36.91
C ARG A 425 -27.00 -19.70 -37.69
N ARG A 426 -26.51 -20.85 -37.23
CA ARG A 426 -26.77 -22.15 -37.88
C ARG A 426 -28.21 -22.62 -37.67
N VAL A 427 -28.82 -22.25 -36.54
CA VAL A 427 -30.23 -22.55 -36.27
C VAL A 427 -31.13 -21.59 -37.06
N SER A 428 -30.89 -20.28 -36.96
CA SER A 428 -31.66 -19.26 -37.70
C SER A 428 -30.93 -17.92 -37.71
N LYS A 429 -31.06 -17.16 -38.80
CA LYS A 429 -30.57 -15.77 -38.87
C LYS A 429 -31.22 -14.88 -37.79
N TYR A 430 -32.51 -15.08 -37.51
CA TYR A 430 -33.23 -14.31 -36.48
C TYR A 430 -32.69 -14.59 -35.08
N LEU A 431 -32.41 -15.86 -34.77
CA LEU A 431 -31.85 -16.23 -33.47
C LEU A 431 -30.45 -15.63 -33.26
N ALA A 432 -29.65 -15.55 -34.32
CA ALA A 432 -28.35 -14.87 -34.25
C ALA A 432 -28.48 -13.38 -33.93
N TRP A 433 -29.48 -12.71 -34.50
CA TRP A 433 -29.78 -11.31 -34.17
C TRP A 433 -30.23 -11.16 -32.73
N VAL A 434 -31.12 -12.03 -32.25
CA VAL A 434 -31.54 -12.05 -30.85
C VAL A 434 -30.33 -12.23 -29.93
N ALA A 435 -29.48 -13.23 -30.19
CA ALA A 435 -28.28 -13.48 -29.40
C ALA A 435 -27.30 -12.29 -29.41
N LEU A 436 -27.14 -11.61 -30.56
CA LEU A 436 -26.29 -10.42 -30.67
C LEU A 436 -26.87 -9.24 -29.89
N VAL A 437 -28.17 -8.96 -30.03
CA VAL A 437 -28.84 -7.89 -29.29
C VAL A 437 -28.80 -8.16 -27.80
N SER A 438 -29.08 -9.39 -27.36
CA SER A 438 -28.94 -9.79 -25.96
C SER A 438 -27.52 -9.62 -25.44
N PHE A 439 -26.50 -9.96 -26.23
CA PHE A 439 -25.11 -9.70 -25.88
C PHE A 439 -24.85 -8.20 -25.69
N LEU A 440 -25.29 -7.35 -26.63
CA LEU A 440 -25.07 -5.91 -26.56
C LEU A 440 -25.81 -5.26 -25.38
N LEU A 441 -27.05 -5.70 -25.10
CA LEU A 441 -27.82 -5.22 -23.94
C LEU A 441 -27.15 -5.64 -22.63
N ALA A 442 -26.73 -6.90 -22.51
CA ALA A 442 -26.00 -7.36 -21.33
C ALA A 442 -24.66 -6.63 -21.18
N TRP A 443 -23.91 -6.48 -22.26
CA TRP A 443 -22.66 -5.73 -22.28
C TRP A 443 -22.84 -4.27 -21.83
N GLY A 444 -23.87 -3.59 -22.34
CA GLY A 444 -24.23 -2.24 -21.93
C GLY A 444 -24.62 -2.17 -20.45
N TYR A 445 -25.47 -3.10 -19.98
CA TYR A 445 -25.90 -3.18 -18.58
C TYR A 445 -24.73 -3.44 -17.63
N PHE A 446 -23.90 -4.45 -17.89
CA PHE A 446 -22.76 -4.77 -17.03
C PHE A 446 -21.65 -3.72 -17.11
N GLY A 447 -21.47 -3.08 -18.28
CA GLY A 447 -20.61 -1.90 -18.41
C GLY A 447 -21.09 -0.74 -17.55
N TYR A 448 -22.39 -0.40 -17.61
CA TYR A 448 -23.00 0.61 -16.75
C TYR A 448 -22.90 0.25 -15.27
N ALA A 449 -23.20 -1.00 -14.89
CA ALA A 449 -23.08 -1.47 -13.52
C ALA A 449 -21.63 -1.42 -13.01
N GLY A 450 -20.64 -1.71 -13.86
CA GLY A 450 -19.23 -1.58 -13.55
C GLY A 450 -18.81 -0.12 -13.31
N VAL A 451 -19.37 0.81 -14.08
CA VAL A 451 -19.17 2.26 -13.94
C VAL A 451 -19.76 2.77 -12.63
N GLU A 452 -21.02 2.44 -12.36
CA GLU A 452 -21.66 2.73 -11.08
C GLU A 452 -20.84 2.15 -9.92
N ARG A 453 -20.37 0.91 -10.05
CA ARG A 453 -19.52 0.29 -9.02
C ARG A 453 -18.21 1.05 -8.83
N PHE A 454 -17.60 1.55 -9.91
CA PHE A 454 -16.39 2.37 -9.82
C PHE A 454 -16.61 3.69 -9.13
N PHE A 455 -17.39 4.53 -9.80
CA PHE A 455 -17.49 5.94 -9.55
C PHE A 455 -18.44 6.20 -8.40
N ARG A 456 -19.30 5.24 -8.05
CA ARG A 456 -20.14 5.35 -6.87
C ARG A 456 -19.56 4.55 -5.73
N VAL A 457 -19.60 3.21 -5.78
CA VAL A 457 -19.32 2.39 -4.59
C VAL A 457 -17.85 2.43 -4.17
N TRP A 458 -16.93 2.16 -5.09
CA TRP A 458 -15.52 2.02 -4.74
C TRP A 458 -14.91 3.37 -4.38
N ALA A 459 -15.15 4.38 -5.21
CA ALA A 459 -14.70 5.72 -4.93
C ALA A 459 -15.28 6.24 -3.61
N ASP A 460 -16.60 6.07 -3.36
CA ASP A 460 -17.21 6.47 -2.11
C ASP A 460 -16.60 5.75 -0.90
N THR A 461 -16.34 4.44 -1.02
CA THR A 461 -15.68 3.64 0.04
C THR A 461 -14.25 4.13 0.29
N MET A 462 -13.46 4.37 -0.75
CA MET A 462 -12.08 4.85 -0.59
C MET A 462 -12.04 6.25 0.04
N PHE A 463 -12.92 7.17 -0.38
CA PHE A 463 -12.98 8.51 0.20
C PHE A 463 -13.64 8.56 1.59
N ARG A 464 -14.49 7.58 1.94
CA ARG A 464 -15.08 7.46 3.28
C ARG A 464 -14.14 6.81 4.26
N SER A 465 -13.40 5.80 3.82
CA SER A 465 -12.63 4.95 4.71
C SER A 465 -11.54 5.77 5.41
N PRO A 466 -11.61 5.94 6.75
CA PRO A 466 -10.51 6.50 7.52
C PRO A 466 -9.28 5.57 7.54
N LYS A 467 -9.27 4.48 6.76
CA LYS A 467 -8.10 3.61 6.60
C LYS A 467 -7.29 3.90 5.33
N HIS A 468 -7.80 4.75 4.44
CA HIS A 468 -7.16 5.05 3.15
C HIS A 468 -7.09 6.57 2.89
N PRO A 469 -6.38 7.35 3.73
CA PRO A 469 -6.28 8.80 3.59
C PRO A 469 -5.69 9.29 2.26
N GLN A 470 -4.84 8.45 1.65
CA GLN A 470 -4.05 8.70 0.43
C GLN A 470 -4.86 9.13 -0.79
N GLY A 471 -6.18 8.94 -0.75
CA GLY A 471 -7.09 9.35 -1.80
C GLY A 471 -7.35 10.85 -1.89
N LEU A 472 -7.45 11.52 -0.75
CA LEU A 472 -8.13 12.82 -0.71
C LEU A 472 -7.17 13.99 -0.98
N ALA A 473 -5.88 13.84 -0.68
CA ALA A 473 -4.86 14.86 -0.92
C ALA A 473 -4.77 15.30 -2.40
N PHE A 474 -4.81 14.34 -3.33
CA PHE A 474 -4.69 14.64 -4.75
C PHE A 474 -5.87 15.43 -5.32
N LEU A 475 -7.07 15.22 -4.79
CA LEU A 475 -8.25 15.97 -5.20
C LEU A 475 -8.21 17.42 -4.68
N LEU A 476 -7.48 17.64 -3.60
CA LEU A 476 -7.32 18.96 -2.98
C LEU A 476 -6.12 19.73 -3.52
N LEU A 477 -5.22 19.11 -4.30
CA LEU A 477 -4.06 19.79 -4.89
C LEU A 477 -4.41 21.12 -5.60
N PRO A 478 -5.46 21.21 -6.46
CA PRO A 478 -5.85 22.48 -7.06
C PRO A 478 -6.29 23.52 -6.02
N HIS A 479 -7.04 23.09 -4.99
CA HIS A 479 -7.51 23.94 -3.91
C HIS A 479 -6.36 24.45 -3.04
N TRP A 480 -5.44 23.56 -2.64
CA TRP A 480 -4.24 23.93 -1.91
C TRP A 480 -3.35 24.88 -2.69
N ARG A 481 -3.21 24.66 -4.00
CA ARG A 481 -2.43 25.56 -4.86
C ARG A 481 -3.01 26.97 -4.90
N SER A 482 -4.33 27.11 -4.98
CA SER A 482 -5.01 28.42 -4.88
C SER A 482 -4.84 29.00 -3.48
N CYS A 483 -5.06 28.18 -2.45
CA CYS A 483 -4.99 28.57 -1.05
C CYS A 483 -3.61 29.10 -0.64
N VAL A 484 -2.53 28.39 -0.99
CA VAL A 484 -1.14 28.82 -0.73
C VAL A 484 -0.79 30.12 -1.46
N ARG A 485 -1.38 30.38 -2.63
CA ARG A 485 -1.16 31.63 -3.39
C ARG A 485 -1.89 32.82 -2.78
N GLU A 486 -3.10 32.62 -2.28
CA GLU A 486 -4.01 33.69 -1.88
C GLU A 486 -4.03 33.97 -0.38
N ALA A 487 -3.69 32.98 0.46
CA ALA A 487 -3.91 33.02 1.90
C ALA A 487 -2.78 32.32 2.67
N ASN A 488 -2.84 32.42 4.01
CA ASN A 488 -2.06 31.56 4.88
C ASN A 488 -2.79 30.21 4.96
N CYS A 489 -2.36 29.25 4.14
CA CYS A 489 -3.01 27.96 4.04
C CYS A 489 -2.46 27.00 5.09
N ALA A 490 -3.33 26.29 5.81
CA ALA A 490 -2.87 25.22 6.70
C ALA A 490 -3.72 23.94 6.62
N VAL A 491 -3.06 22.82 6.92
CA VAL A 491 -3.64 21.48 6.93
C VAL A 491 -3.52 20.84 8.32
N PRO A 492 -4.45 19.94 8.69
CA PRO A 492 -4.43 19.30 10.00
C PRO A 492 -3.26 18.31 10.12
N ALA A 493 -2.49 18.43 11.21
CA ALA A 493 -1.48 17.48 11.63
C ALA A 493 -2.10 16.41 12.54
N GLY A 494 -1.82 15.14 12.26
CA GLY A 494 -2.13 14.01 13.15
C GLY A 494 -3.61 13.70 13.38
N GLU A 495 -4.50 13.96 12.42
CA GLU A 495 -5.90 13.52 12.58
C GLU A 495 -5.96 11.98 12.65
N PRO A 496 -6.61 11.37 13.66
CA PRO A 496 -6.66 9.92 13.82
C PRO A 496 -7.19 9.22 12.55
N GLY A 497 -6.33 8.44 11.90
CA GLY A 497 -6.62 7.71 10.67
C GLY A 497 -6.37 8.48 9.36
N ARG A 498 -5.80 9.70 9.41
CA ARG A 498 -5.50 10.44 8.18
C ARG A 498 -4.14 11.15 8.22
N ASP A 499 -3.14 10.56 7.57
CA ASP A 499 -1.76 11.09 7.42
C ASP A 499 -1.64 12.10 6.25
N PHE A 500 -2.59 13.03 6.16
CA PHE A 500 -2.73 14.02 5.08
C PHE A 500 -1.48 14.88 4.87
N GLU A 501 -0.90 15.27 5.99
CA GLU A 501 0.32 16.06 6.06
C GLU A 501 1.51 15.26 5.54
N GLU A 502 1.65 14.00 5.95
CA GLU A 502 2.75 13.14 5.53
C GLU A 502 2.72 12.93 4.02
N GLU A 503 1.53 12.74 3.44
CA GLU A 503 1.36 12.60 1.99
C GLU A 503 1.70 13.88 1.22
N ALA A 504 1.22 15.04 1.67
CA ALA A 504 1.53 16.32 1.05
C ALA A 504 3.02 16.65 1.13
N LEU A 505 3.67 16.32 2.26
CA LEU A 505 5.11 16.47 2.45
C LEU A 505 5.90 15.48 1.59
N LEU A 506 5.47 14.22 1.50
CA LEU A 506 6.10 13.24 0.62
C LEU A 506 6.03 13.70 -0.84
N LEU A 507 4.90 14.26 -1.27
CA LEU A 507 4.79 14.87 -2.61
C LEU A 507 5.75 16.05 -2.78
N SER A 508 5.86 16.94 -1.79
CA SER A 508 6.69 18.14 -1.87
C SER A 508 8.19 17.82 -1.88
N VAL A 509 8.60 16.82 -1.10
CA VAL A 509 9.98 16.34 -1.00
C VAL A 509 10.38 15.62 -2.29
N ASN A 510 9.51 14.76 -2.80
CA ASN A 510 9.85 13.88 -3.92
C ASN A 510 9.66 14.54 -5.29
N LEU A 511 8.76 15.52 -5.43
CA LEU A 511 8.43 16.11 -6.72
C LEU A 511 8.68 17.62 -6.72
N PRO A 512 9.71 18.11 -7.44
CA PRO A 512 10.08 19.53 -7.45
C PRO A 512 8.92 20.50 -7.77
N ASN A 513 8.01 20.09 -8.67
CA ASN A 513 6.83 20.88 -9.06
C ASN A 513 5.80 21.05 -7.92
N TYR A 514 5.95 20.31 -6.83
CA TYR A 514 5.08 20.31 -5.67
C TYR A 514 5.76 20.90 -4.42
N ARG A 515 6.98 21.46 -4.54
CA ARG A 515 7.68 22.15 -3.44
C ARG A 515 6.87 23.28 -2.80
N TRP A 516 5.94 23.88 -3.53
CA TRP A 516 5.02 24.91 -2.98
C TRP A 516 4.15 24.37 -1.83
N LEU A 517 3.97 23.05 -1.71
CA LEU A 517 3.32 22.42 -0.56
C LEU A 517 4.08 22.64 0.75
N HIS A 518 5.39 22.97 0.72
CA HIS A 518 6.12 23.43 1.91
C HIS A 518 5.55 24.75 2.48
N GLY A 519 4.79 25.50 1.69
CA GLY A 519 4.04 26.67 2.15
C GLY A 519 2.74 26.34 2.88
N LEU A 520 2.36 25.06 2.98
CA LEU A 520 1.24 24.64 3.84
C LEU A 520 1.68 24.69 5.31
N GLY A 521 1.04 25.57 6.07
CA GLY A 521 1.13 25.56 7.53
C GLY A 521 0.54 24.27 8.12
N ARG A 522 0.99 23.94 9.32
CA ARG A 522 0.50 22.78 10.08
C ARG A 522 -0.32 23.27 11.26
N VAL A 523 -1.48 22.66 11.47
CA VAL A 523 -2.34 22.89 12.63
C VAL A 523 -2.65 21.55 13.25
N TYR A 524 -2.35 21.33 14.52
CA TYR A 524 -2.74 20.08 15.17
C TYR A 524 -4.28 20.00 15.24
N SER A 525 -4.85 18.91 14.72
CA SER A 525 -6.30 18.79 14.52
C SER A 525 -7.14 18.85 15.82
N ASP A 526 -6.49 18.66 16.97
CA ASP A 526 -7.04 18.78 18.32
C ASP A 526 -6.97 20.20 18.89
N SER A 527 -6.30 21.13 18.20
CA SER A 527 -6.14 22.51 18.62
C SER A 527 -7.17 23.45 17.97
N ILE A 528 -7.95 24.14 18.80
CA ILE A 528 -8.95 25.15 18.36
C ILE A 528 -8.30 26.54 18.21
N LEU A 529 -7.10 26.76 18.75
CA LEU A 529 -6.36 28.02 18.67
C LEU A 529 -5.20 27.94 17.67
N PHE A 530 -5.08 28.98 16.85
CA PHE A 530 -3.98 29.16 15.92
C PHE A 530 -2.87 29.98 16.59
N ALA A 531 -1.61 29.61 16.42
CA ALA A 531 -0.52 30.38 16.99
C ALA A 531 -0.50 31.81 16.38
N PRO A 532 -0.37 32.89 17.19
CA PRO A 532 -0.36 34.27 16.71
C PRO A 532 0.70 34.56 15.62
N ILE A 533 1.81 33.81 15.65
CA ILE A 533 2.96 33.98 14.75
C ILE A 533 2.69 33.45 13.33
N GLN A 534 1.73 32.55 13.12
CA GLN A 534 1.38 32.05 11.77
C GLN A 534 0.54 33.04 10.93
N LEU A 535 0.23 34.22 11.49
CA LEU A 535 -0.82 35.11 10.99
C LEU A 535 -0.32 36.49 10.54
N MET A 536 1.00 36.68 10.44
CA MET A 536 1.65 38.00 10.40
C MET A 536 1.49 38.81 9.09
N ASP A 537 0.92 38.24 8.03
CA ASP A 537 0.90 38.88 6.70
C ASP A 537 -0.36 39.71 6.39
N GLY A 538 -1.26 39.91 7.35
CA GLY A 538 -2.54 40.61 7.10
C GLY A 538 -3.54 39.84 6.21
N ARG A 539 -3.19 38.61 5.80
CA ARG A 539 -4.02 37.71 4.99
C ARG A 539 -4.92 36.84 5.88
N PRO A 540 -6.11 36.44 5.40
CA PRO A 540 -6.95 35.49 6.14
C PRO A 540 -6.24 34.14 6.28
N LEU A 541 -6.58 33.42 7.35
CA LEU A 541 -6.18 32.03 7.54
C LEU A 541 -7.20 31.13 6.84
N ARG A 542 -6.74 30.28 5.92
CA ARG A 542 -7.57 29.27 5.28
C ARG A 542 -7.13 27.88 5.69
N LEU A 543 -8.04 27.13 6.29
CA LEU A 543 -7.84 25.76 6.72
C LEU A 543 -8.59 24.85 5.78
N VAL A 544 -7.91 23.86 5.22
CA VAL A 544 -8.55 22.84 4.39
C VAL A 544 -8.59 21.55 5.20
N LEU A 545 -9.79 21.16 5.62
CA LEU A 545 -10.00 20.05 6.55
C LEU A 545 -10.88 18.99 5.87
N PRO A 546 -10.64 17.70 6.09
CA PRO A 546 -11.54 16.68 5.56
C PRO A 546 -12.95 16.87 6.12
N ALA A 547 -13.96 16.60 5.30
CA ALA A 547 -15.35 16.64 5.73
C ALA A 547 -15.64 15.43 6.63
N SER A 548 -15.32 15.56 7.92
CA SER A 548 -15.49 14.53 8.94
C SER A 548 -16.54 14.94 9.95
N ARG A 549 -17.18 13.95 10.62
CA ARG A 549 -18.11 14.23 11.73
C ARG A 549 -17.41 14.99 12.86
N HIS A 550 -16.10 14.75 13.05
CA HIS A 550 -15.31 15.48 14.03
C HIS A 550 -15.22 16.97 13.68
N VAL A 551 -14.92 17.29 12.42
CA VAL A 551 -14.87 18.67 11.94
C VAL A 551 -16.26 19.33 12.06
N GLU A 552 -17.30 18.68 11.55
CA GLU A 552 -18.67 19.25 11.53
C GLU A 552 -19.31 19.40 12.92
N GLN A 553 -19.16 18.41 13.80
CA GLN A 553 -19.87 18.39 15.08
C GLN A 553 -19.05 18.93 16.24
N ARG A 554 -17.72 19.06 16.10
CA ARG A 554 -16.84 19.54 17.19
C ARG A 554 -16.03 20.75 16.79
N LEU A 555 -15.16 20.64 15.78
CA LEU A 555 -14.21 21.71 15.46
C LEU A 555 -14.90 22.96 14.94
N TRP A 556 -15.81 22.82 13.97
CA TRP A 556 -16.51 23.96 13.37
C TRP A 556 -17.35 24.76 14.37
N PRO A 557 -18.23 24.16 15.20
CA PRO A 557 -18.95 24.90 16.24
C PRO A 557 -18.02 25.60 17.23
N SER A 558 -16.89 24.95 17.55
CA SER A 558 -15.89 25.52 18.45
C SER A 558 -15.23 26.75 17.81
N TRP A 559 -14.72 26.64 16.58
CA TRP A 559 -14.15 27.80 15.88
C TRP A 559 -15.16 28.90 15.63
N GLN A 560 -16.41 28.60 15.31
CA GLN A 560 -17.44 29.61 15.13
C GLN A 560 -17.75 30.33 16.45
N ALA A 561 -17.67 29.64 17.59
CA ALA A 561 -17.78 30.27 18.90
C ALA A 561 -16.56 31.15 19.25
N PHE A 562 -15.35 30.74 18.84
CA PHE A 562 -14.11 31.50 19.10
C PHE A 562 -13.87 32.65 18.11
N TYR A 563 -14.29 32.47 16.86
CA TYR A 563 -14.16 33.39 15.74
C TYR A 563 -15.53 33.49 15.04
N PRO A 564 -16.46 34.32 15.55
CA PRO A 564 -17.81 34.45 14.98
C PRO A 564 -17.83 34.86 13.51
N GLU A 565 -16.77 35.50 13.03
CA GLU A 565 -16.57 35.91 11.64
C GLU A 565 -15.95 34.82 10.75
N ALA A 566 -15.58 33.67 11.32
CA ALA A 566 -15.11 32.54 10.53
C ALA A 566 -16.23 32.07 9.59
N THR A 567 -15.85 31.75 8.37
CA THR A 567 -16.76 31.22 7.34
C THR A 567 -16.35 29.80 6.97
N LYS A 568 -17.35 28.97 6.64
CA LYS A 568 -17.16 27.61 6.16
C LYS A 568 -17.64 27.55 4.71
N ALA A 569 -16.76 27.12 3.82
CA ALA A 569 -17.11 26.77 2.44
C ALA A 569 -16.90 25.26 2.24
N GLU A 570 -17.88 24.61 1.64
CA GLU A 570 -17.77 23.20 1.29
C GLU A 570 -16.94 23.04 0.02
N ILE A 571 -15.89 22.22 0.09
CA ILE A 571 -15.13 21.80 -1.09
C ILE A 571 -15.75 20.50 -1.57
N HIS A 572 -16.49 20.59 -2.67
CA HIS A 572 -17.08 19.44 -3.31
C HIS A 572 -16.09 18.76 -4.26
N ALA A 573 -16.31 17.47 -4.49
CA ALA A 573 -15.53 16.75 -5.47
C ALA A 573 -15.76 17.32 -6.89
N PRO A 574 -14.72 17.61 -7.68
CA PRO A 574 -14.88 18.17 -9.01
C PRO A 574 -15.66 17.20 -9.91
N PRO A 575 -16.58 17.66 -10.79
CA PRO A 575 -17.44 16.81 -11.61
C PRO A 575 -16.63 15.66 -12.21
N PRO A 576 -17.10 14.44 -11.94
CA PRO A 576 -18.49 14.08 -12.21
C PRO A 576 -19.21 13.33 -11.12
N TRP A 577 -18.96 13.73 -9.90
CA TRP A 577 -19.69 13.17 -8.78
C TRP A 577 -21.11 13.75 -8.83
N ASP A 578 -21.76 13.54 -10.00
CA ASP A 578 -23.08 13.89 -10.51
C ASP A 578 -24.13 13.09 -9.72
N THR A 579 -23.85 12.82 -8.44
CA THR A 579 -24.91 12.60 -7.49
C THR A 579 -25.68 13.91 -7.39
N PRO A 580 -27.01 13.87 -7.32
CA PRO A 580 -27.85 15.07 -7.15
C PRO A 580 -27.45 15.91 -5.93
N GLU A 581 -26.68 15.34 -5.00
CA GLU A 581 -26.01 16.03 -3.91
C GLU A 581 -24.48 15.83 -4.06
N PRO A 582 -23.73 16.84 -4.55
CA PRO A 582 -22.29 16.73 -4.70
C PRO A 582 -21.66 16.57 -3.32
N ARG A 583 -20.92 15.47 -3.12
CA ARG A 583 -20.35 15.15 -1.82
C ARG A 583 -19.28 16.15 -1.41
N VAL A 584 -19.37 16.63 -0.17
CA VAL A 584 -18.33 17.45 0.47
C VAL A 584 -17.11 16.58 0.75
N LEU A 585 -15.98 16.88 0.11
CA LEU A 585 -14.69 16.21 0.31
C LEU A 585 -13.97 16.79 1.52
N ALA A 586 -13.93 18.11 1.56
CA ALA A 586 -13.28 18.90 2.57
C ALA A 586 -14.14 20.12 2.88
N VAL A 587 -13.93 20.71 4.03
CA VAL A 587 -14.43 22.03 4.35
C VAL A 587 -13.25 22.98 4.39
N GLN A 588 -13.40 24.10 3.70
CA GLN A 588 -12.50 25.22 3.80
C GLN A 588 -13.04 26.13 4.90
N VAL A 589 -12.30 26.28 5.99
CA VAL A 589 -12.60 27.26 7.02
C VAL A 589 -11.72 28.48 6.77
N GLU A 590 -12.34 29.62 6.52
CA GLU A 590 -11.65 30.90 6.38
C GLU A 590 -11.89 31.75 7.63
N ILE A 591 -10.81 32.13 8.30
CA ILE A 591 -10.84 33.01 9.46
C ILE A 591 -10.25 34.36 9.03
N PRO A 592 -11.07 35.44 8.98
CA PRO A 592 -10.60 36.75 8.58
C PRO A 592 -9.44 37.23 9.45
N PHE A 593 -8.45 37.89 8.84
CA PHE A 593 -7.33 38.47 9.59
C PHE A 593 -7.82 39.42 10.69
N SER A 594 -8.88 40.19 10.47
CA SER A 594 -9.47 41.07 11.49
C SER A 594 -10.01 40.34 12.71
N ALA A 595 -10.54 39.12 12.55
CA ALA A 595 -11.06 38.30 13.65
C ALA A 595 -9.91 37.79 14.51
N LEU A 596 -8.87 37.28 13.84
CA LEU A 596 -7.62 36.86 14.47
C LEU A 596 -6.96 38.05 15.19
N HIS A 597 -6.80 39.17 14.49
CA HIS A 597 -6.20 40.40 15.03
C HIS A 597 -7.02 40.96 16.21
N ARG A 598 -8.35 41.02 16.14
CA ARG A 598 -9.16 41.42 17.31
C ARG A 598 -8.86 40.53 18.51
N ARG A 599 -8.82 39.22 18.30
CA ARG A 599 -8.59 38.27 19.39
C ARG A 599 -7.20 38.42 20.00
N TYR A 600 -6.17 38.55 19.18
CA TYR A 600 -4.78 38.54 19.63
C TYR A 600 -4.22 39.93 19.98
N ALA A 601 -4.59 40.98 19.23
CA ALA A 601 -4.02 42.32 19.36
C ALA A 601 -4.74 43.23 20.35
N THR A 602 -6.06 43.04 20.58
CA THR A 602 -6.83 44.03 21.37
C THR A 602 -7.02 43.68 22.85
N ASN A 603 -6.68 42.47 23.31
CA ASN A 603 -7.07 42.02 24.65
C ASN A 603 -6.05 41.20 25.44
N THR A 604 -4.87 40.92 24.90
CA THR A 604 -3.84 40.15 25.60
C THR A 604 -2.67 41.07 25.92
N PRO A 605 -2.44 41.44 27.19
CA PRO A 605 -1.15 42.01 27.58
C PRO A 605 -0.06 41.12 27.03
N ALA A 606 1.06 41.69 26.57
CA ALA A 606 2.19 40.94 26.00
C ALA A 606 2.75 39.81 26.91
N SER A 607 2.24 39.70 28.14
CA SER A 607 2.59 38.72 29.17
C SER A 607 1.53 37.63 29.39
N VAL A 608 0.55 37.41 28.51
CA VAL A 608 -0.47 36.35 28.68
C VAL A 608 -0.73 35.62 27.35
N SER A 609 -0.58 34.30 27.36
CA SER A 609 -0.94 33.39 26.28
C SER A 609 -2.28 32.72 26.60
N GLN A 610 -3.27 32.83 25.73
CA GLN A 610 -4.49 32.03 25.86
C GLN A 610 -4.25 30.64 25.29
N ALA A 611 -4.64 29.60 26.03
CA ALA A 611 -4.76 28.24 25.50
C ALA A 611 -6.17 27.69 25.74
N ILE A 612 -6.55 26.64 25.02
CA ILE A 612 -7.81 25.94 25.25
C ILE A 612 -7.48 24.58 25.84
N PHE A 613 -8.08 24.28 26.98
CA PHE A 613 -8.04 22.96 27.58
C PHE A 613 -9.35 22.22 27.29
N TRP A 614 -9.25 21.01 26.73
CA TRP A 614 -10.42 20.13 26.63
C TRP A 614 -10.56 19.31 27.91
N ALA A 615 -11.65 19.53 28.64
CA ALA A 615 -12.09 18.66 29.71
C ALA A 615 -12.87 17.46 29.12
N PRO A 616 -12.30 16.24 29.07
CA PRO A 616 -12.95 15.07 28.48
C PRO A 616 -14.22 14.65 29.22
N ASP A 617 -14.26 14.89 30.53
CA ASP A 617 -15.37 14.61 31.43
C ASP A 617 -15.70 15.84 32.29
N PRO A 618 -16.94 15.97 32.79
CA PRO A 618 -17.24 16.92 33.84
C PRO A 618 -16.47 16.53 35.11
N GLY A 619 -15.71 17.45 35.68
CA GLY A 619 -14.95 17.16 36.88
C GLY A 619 -14.09 18.32 37.33
N PHE A 620 -13.52 18.17 38.51
CA PHE A 620 -12.53 19.10 39.01
C PHE A 620 -11.18 18.84 38.35
N TYR A 621 -10.54 19.87 37.80
CA TYR A 621 -9.23 19.81 37.15
C TYR A 621 -8.27 20.75 37.86
N GLU A 622 -7.05 20.30 38.11
CA GLU A 622 -6.03 21.08 38.79
C GLU A 622 -4.85 21.33 37.83
N PHE A 623 -4.47 22.60 37.72
CA PHE A 623 -3.41 23.08 36.84
C PHE A 623 -2.20 23.47 37.70
N ARG A 624 -1.05 22.85 37.44
CA ARG A 624 0.17 23.08 38.22
C ARG A 624 1.30 23.57 37.35
N SER A 625 1.91 24.68 37.75
CA SER A 625 3.14 25.15 37.11
C SER A 625 4.28 24.19 37.45
N LEU A 626 4.99 23.70 36.44
CA LEU A 626 6.27 23.02 36.57
C LEU A 626 7.39 23.97 36.97
N VAL A 627 7.15 25.28 36.86
CA VAL A 627 8.09 26.35 37.16
C VAL A 627 7.66 27.07 38.45
N PRO A 628 8.47 27.03 39.51
CA PRO A 628 8.19 27.76 40.74
C PRO A 628 8.12 29.27 40.49
N GLY A 629 7.10 29.94 41.02
CA GLY A 629 6.97 31.40 40.97
C GLY A 629 6.21 31.98 39.77
N ILE A 630 5.70 31.13 38.85
CA ILE A 630 4.75 31.58 37.82
C ILE A 630 3.34 31.66 38.45
N ALA A 631 2.65 32.78 38.23
CA ALA A 631 1.26 32.95 38.66
C ALA A 631 0.37 31.84 38.05
N ALA A 632 -0.58 31.35 38.84
CA ALA A 632 -1.54 30.36 38.37
C ALA A 632 -2.21 30.83 37.07
N PRO A 633 -2.52 29.93 36.13
CA PRO A 633 -3.30 30.30 34.96
C PRO A 633 -4.65 30.83 35.45
N SER A 634 -5.33 31.63 34.65
CA SER A 634 -6.64 32.15 35.02
C SER A 634 -7.71 31.67 34.05
N LEU A 635 -8.87 31.30 34.58
CA LEU A 635 -10.06 31.10 33.75
C LEU A 635 -10.70 32.47 33.52
N HIS A 636 -10.78 32.91 32.26
CA HIS A 636 -11.44 34.15 31.84
C HIS A 636 -11.01 35.42 32.60
N LYS A 637 -9.72 35.61 32.94
CA LYS A 637 -9.19 36.76 33.72
C LYS A 637 -9.74 36.92 35.14
N LEU A 638 -10.61 36.02 35.59
CA LEU A 638 -11.45 36.24 36.79
C LEU A 638 -11.08 35.32 37.95
N VAL A 639 -10.58 34.11 37.66
CA VAL A 639 -10.29 33.12 38.71
C VAL A 639 -8.86 32.60 38.54
N PRO A 640 -7.92 32.99 39.42
CA PRO A 640 -6.61 32.33 39.52
C PRO A 640 -6.82 30.85 39.81
N LEU A 641 -6.27 29.97 38.98
CA LEU A 641 -6.40 28.52 39.12
C LEU A 641 -5.40 27.99 40.15
N THR A 642 -5.55 28.42 41.40
CA THR A 642 -4.69 28.00 42.54
C THR A 642 -5.19 26.71 43.20
N GLY A 643 -6.14 26.00 42.57
CA GLY A 643 -6.73 24.77 43.06
C GLY A 643 -7.58 24.06 42.00
N PRO A 644 -8.21 22.93 42.35
CA PRO A 644 -9.10 22.21 41.46
C PRO A 644 -10.30 23.07 41.04
N ILE A 645 -10.53 23.19 39.73
CA ILE A 645 -11.67 23.88 39.15
C ILE A 645 -12.61 22.91 38.46
N TYR A 646 -13.90 23.03 38.74
CA TYR A 646 -14.89 22.24 38.02
C TYR A 646 -14.98 22.72 36.58
N LEU A 647 -14.54 21.89 35.65
CA LEU A 647 -14.77 22.07 34.23
C LEU A 647 -15.85 21.10 33.81
N GLY A 648 -16.91 21.63 33.19
CA GLY A 648 -17.87 20.79 32.48
C GLY A 648 -17.20 20.06 31.31
N ARG A 649 -17.83 19.04 30.75
CA ARG A 649 -17.33 18.40 29.53
C ARG A 649 -17.28 19.41 28.39
N GLY A 650 -16.12 19.59 27.77
CA GLY A 650 -15.95 20.52 26.65
C GLY A 650 -14.65 21.34 26.71
N TYR A 651 -14.56 22.32 25.83
CA TYR A 651 -13.38 23.18 25.68
C TYR A 651 -13.49 24.41 26.57
N HIS A 652 -12.43 24.69 27.32
CA HIS A 652 -12.36 25.80 28.27
C HIS A 652 -11.16 26.68 27.94
N PRO A 653 -11.36 27.99 27.71
CA PRO A 653 -10.25 28.91 27.48
C PRO A 653 -9.56 29.20 28.82
N ILE A 654 -8.27 28.87 28.88
CA ILE A 654 -7.41 29.07 30.04
C ILE A 654 -6.31 30.04 29.64
N GLU A 655 -6.16 31.11 30.41
CA GLU A 655 -5.13 32.10 30.18
C GLU A 655 -3.89 31.75 31.00
N PHE A 656 -2.77 31.56 30.32
CA PHE A 656 -1.47 31.28 30.93
C PHE A 656 -0.62 32.54 30.89
N PRO A 657 -0.05 32.99 32.02
CA PRO A 657 0.92 34.08 31.99
C PRO A 657 2.17 33.67 31.17
N TRP A 658 2.51 34.46 30.15
CA TRP A 658 3.64 34.29 29.24
C TRP A 658 4.84 35.11 29.71
N LEU A 659 5.99 34.46 29.92
CA LEU A 659 7.23 35.11 30.40
C LEU A 659 8.37 35.16 29.35
N GLY A 660 8.07 34.89 28.08
CA GLY A 660 8.95 35.14 26.93
C GLY A 660 9.96 34.05 26.56
N TRP A 661 9.83 32.80 27.04
CA TRP A 661 10.74 31.69 26.72
C TRP A 661 9.95 30.40 26.50
N GLY A 662 10.30 29.63 25.47
CA GLY A 662 9.52 28.50 24.95
C GLY A 662 9.59 27.20 25.78
N TRP A 663 8.57 26.37 25.57
CA TRP A 663 8.30 24.98 26.01
C TRP A 663 7.77 24.72 27.44
N SER A 664 6.48 24.35 27.50
CA SER A 664 5.76 23.53 28.51
C SER A 664 6.03 23.78 30.01
N GLY A 665 5.27 24.70 30.60
CA GLY A 665 5.31 24.98 32.03
C GLY A 665 4.17 24.40 32.87
N TRP A 666 3.23 23.62 32.32
CA TRP A 666 1.98 23.30 33.03
C TRP A 666 1.60 21.82 32.98
N GLN A 667 1.22 21.26 34.13
CA GLN A 667 0.59 19.94 34.27
C GLN A 667 -0.90 20.11 34.56
N VAL A 668 -1.73 19.23 34.02
CA VAL A 668 -3.18 19.21 34.29
C VAL A 668 -3.58 17.84 34.77
N ARG A 669 -4.28 17.75 35.89
CA ARG A 669 -4.88 16.50 36.38
C ARG A 669 -6.36 16.66 36.65
N ARG A 670 -7.10 15.55 36.63
CA ARG A 670 -8.42 15.50 37.27
C ARG A 670 -8.23 15.30 38.78
N PHE A 671 -8.87 16.14 39.59
CA PHE A 671 -8.81 16.10 41.04
C PHE A 671 -9.27 14.74 41.57
N GLY A 672 -8.54 14.19 42.53
CA GLY A 672 -8.74 12.83 43.05
C GLY A 672 -7.86 11.75 42.40
N LEU A 673 -7.18 12.06 41.29
CA LEU A 673 -6.12 11.20 40.73
C LEU A 673 -4.74 11.64 41.27
N GLY A 674 -3.87 10.67 41.57
CA GLY A 674 -2.47 10.93 41.96
C GLY A 674 -1.72 11.66 40.84
N TRP A 675 -0.81 12.59 41.20
CA TRP A 675 0.01 13.31 40.20
C TRP A 675 0.94 12.37 39.39
N GLU A 676 1.17 11.16 39.88
CA GLU A 676 1.95 10.11 39.22
C GLU A 676 1.20 9.44 38.06
N ALA A 677 -0.13 9.58 38.01
CA ALA A 677 -0.99 9.02 36.97
C ALA A 677 -1.32 10.03 35.84
N VAL A 678 -0.54 11.11 35.73
CA VAL A 678 -0.86 12.28 34.89
C VAL A 678 -0.08 12.24 33.58
N ASP A 679 -0.80 12.28 32.45
CA ASP A 679 -0.22 12.58 31.15
C ASP A 679 0.30 14.02 31.11
N HIS A 680 1.51 14.18 30.60
CA HIS A 680 2.06 15.50 30.31
C HIS A 680 1.36 16.08 29.06
N TYR A 681 0.37 16.96 29.26
CA TYR A 681 -0.10 17.80 28.16
C TYR A 681 0.92 18.91 27.91
N LEU A 682 1.76 18.72 26.90
CA LEU A 682 2.65 19.77 26.38
C LEU A 682 1.79 20.84 25.71
N LEU A 683 1.63 21.98 26.38
CA LEU A 683 1.26 23.23 25.71
C LEU A 683 2.48 23.72 24.93
N ALA A 684 2.49 23.42 23.62
CA ALA A 684 3.50 23.92 22.69
C ALA A 684 3.34 25.43 22.51
N VAL A 685 4.39 26.19 22.80
CA VAL A 685 4.54 27.59 22.39
C VAL A 685 5.70 27.62 21.40
N THR A 686 5.34 27.82 20.13
CA THR A 686 6.11 28.14 18.91
C THR A 686 7.62 27.94 18.92
N GLU A 687 8.09 27.08 18.01
CA GLU A 687 9.44 27.10 17.45
C GLU A 687 9.69 28.36 16.61
N THR A 688 10.94 28.84 16.69
CA THR A 688 11.56 29.80 15.77
C THR A 688 12.02 29.11 14.48
N GLU A 689 12.11 29.90 13.40
CA GLU A 689 12.63 29.55 12.08
C GLU A 689 13.87 28.63 12.10
N THR A 690 13.67 27.34 11.84
CA THR A 690 14.42 26.48 10.90
C THR A 690 13.91 25.05 11.09
N SER A 691 12.94 24.62 10.28
CA SER A 691 12.45 23.25 10.29
C SER A 691 13.31 22.37 9.37
N VAL A 692 14.25 21.64 9.96
CA VAL A 692 14.83 20.43 9.35
C VAL A 692 14.66 19.28 10.35
N HIS A 693 13.87 18.29 9.92
CA HIS A 693 13.62 16.95 10.48
C HIS A 693 13.97 16.64 11.95
N LEU A 694 12.93 16.46 12.77
CA LEU A 694 12.99 15.68 14.01
C LEU A 694 11.71 14.84 14.13
N SER A 695 11.75 13.59 13.67
CA SER A 695 10.65 12.63 13.90
C SER A 695 11.10 11.18 14.13
N ASN A 696 12.36 10.92 14.44
CA ASN A 696 12.79 9.62 14.96
C ASN A 696 13.71 9.85 16.16
N HIS A 697 13.47 9.10 17.24
CA HIS A 697 14.27 8.98 18.47
C HIS A 697 13.93 9.92 19.63
N LEU A 698 12.94 9.49 20.44
CA LEU A 698 12.89 9.80 21.87
C LEU A 698 12.74 8.49 22.65
N GLY A 699 13.85 7.99 23.19
CA GLY A 699 13.89 6.89 24.14
C GLY A 699 14.70 7.28 25.39
N ARG A 700 14.04 7.25 26.56
CA ARG A 700 14.51 7.11 27.97
C ARG A 700 15.78 7.93 28.40
N VAL A 701 15.75 8.79 29.43
CA VAL A 701 15.71 8.46 30.89
C VAL A 701 15.55 9.73 31.77
N ALA A 702 14.75 9.60 32.84
CA ALA A 702 14.67 10.30 34.15
C ALA A 702 14.52 11.85 34.29
N LYS A 703 13.39 12.25 34.90
CA LYS A 703 13.23 13.39 35.84
C LYS A 703 13.06 12.79 37.26
N PRO A 704 13.25 13.50 38.41
CA PRO A 704 13.05 14.94 38.59
C PRO A 704 14.06 15.69 39.52
N VAL A 705 14.21 17.01 39.35
CA VAL A 705 14.24 18.07 40.40
C VAL A 705 14.58 19.45 39.76
N LEU A 706 13.62 20.37 39.89
CA LEU A 706 13.64 21.84 39.97
C LEU A 706 14.96 22.63 39.73
N ARG A 707 15.00 23.47 38.68
CA ARG A 707 14.94 24.96 38.70
C ARG A 707 15.45 25.55 37.37
N GLU A 708 14.62 26.37 36.74
CA GLU A 708 14.93 27.17 35.55
C GLU A 708 16.02 28.23 35.78
N TRP A 709 16.83 28.48 34.75
CA TRP A 709 17.63 29.71 34.60
C TRP A 709 17.51 30.22 33.15
N LYS A 710 17.21 31.52 33.00
CA LYS A 710 17.01 32.23 31.73
C LYS A 710 18.35 32.56 31.04
N LEU A 711 18.48 32.19 29.76
CA LEU A 711 19.65 32.49 28.93
C LEU A 711 19.45 33.79 28.12
N ARG A 712 19.53 34.97 28.77
CA ARG A 712 19.48 36.27 28.09
C ARG A 712 20.81 36.56 27.36
N ARG A 713 20.91 36.19 26.08
CA ARG A 713 21.51 36.93 24.94
C ARG A 713 21.71 35.96 23.77
N THR A 714 21.28 36.40 22.60
CA THR A 714 21.33 35.72 21.30
C THR A 714 22.68 35.09 20.99
N LEU A 715 22.70 33.75 20.89
CA LEU A 715 23.77 32.98 20.27
C LEU A 715 23.24 32.38 18.97
N SER A 716 23.67 32.91 17.82
CA SER A 716 23.36 32.32 16.52
C SER A 716 24.32 31.16 16.27
N LEU A 717 23.89 29.93 16.57
CA LEU A 717 24.67 28.73 16.26
C LEU A 717 24.33 28.24 14.84
N PRO A 718 25.33 27.98 13.98
CA PRO A 718 25.08 27.57 12.60
C PRO A 718 24.75 26.06 12.54
N GLY A 719 23.46 25.73 12.39
CA GLY A 719 23.00 24.41 11.92
C GLY A 719 22.20 23.57 12.92
N ALA A 720 21.76 22.39 12.47
CA ALA A 720 20.88 21.50 13.23
C ALA A 720 21.62 20.83 14.41
N ILE A 721 20.92 20.71 15.55
CA ILE A 721 21.39 20.01 16.76
C ILE A 721 21.13 18.52 16.56
N TRP A 722 22.18 17.70 16.63
CA TRP A 722 22.10 16.26 16.45
C TRP A 722 21.84 15.51 17.77
N ASP A 723 22.51 15.92 18.85
CA ASP A 723 22.28 15.41 20.20
C ASP A 723 22.74 16.43 21.27
N MET A 724 22.24 16.30 22.51
CA MET A 724 22.49 17.23 23.61
C MET A 724 22.51 16.53 24.97
N ALA A 725 23.52 16.83 25.79
CA ALA A 725 23.65 16.33 27.16
C ALA A 725 23.90 17.46 28.16
N PHE A 726 23.23 17.38 29.32
CA PHE A 726 23.41 18.32 30.43
C PHE A 726 24.48 17.79 31.40
N CYS A 727 25.52 18.60 31.66
CA CYS A 727 26.65 18.22 32.49
C CYS A 727 26.46 18.56 33.99
N PRO A 728 27.03 17.75 34.90
CA PRO A 728 26.89 17.99 36.35
C PRO A 728 27.48 19.32 36.84
N ASP A 729 28.43 19.88 36.11
CA ASP A 729 29.05 21.19 36.36
C ASP A 729 28.22 22.38 35.83
N ARG A 730 27.01 22.11 35.32
CA ARG A 730 26.08 23.07 34.71
C ARG A 730 26.49 23.57 33.33
N SER A 731 27.42 22.92 32.64
CA SER A 731 27.60 23.12 31.19
C SER A 731 26.61 22.24 30.39
N VAL A 732 26.40 22.56 29.11
CA VAL A 732 25.64 21.73 28.16
C VAL A 732 26.54 21.40 27.00
N SER A 733 26.72 20.11 26.73
CA SER A 733 27.44 19.66 25.54
C SER A 733 26.44 19.32 24.45
N ALA A 734 26.62 19.92 23.27
CA ALA A 734 25.72 19.76 22.13
C ALA A 734 26.53 19.54 20.85
N VAL A 735 26.06 18.64 19.98
CA VAL A 735 26.61 18.50 18.63
C VAL A 735 25.73 19.28 17.68
N ILE A 736 26.32 20.28 17.01
CA ILE A 736 25.61 21.21 16.13
C ILE A 736 26.36 21.27 14.81
N ALA A 737 25.67 20.98 13.70
CA ALA A 737 26.28 20.84 12.37
C ALA A 737 27.54 19.95 12.40
N GLN A 738 27.41 18.79 13.06
CA GLN A 738 28.50 17.83 13.28
C GLN A 738 29.64 18.32 14.17
N ARG A 739 29.63 19.51 14.77
CA ARG A 739 30.71 19.94 15.69
C ARG A 739 30.23 19.90 17.13
N LEU A 740 31.09 19.46 18.05
CA LEU A 740 30.78 19.50 19.48
C LEU A 740 31.04 20.89 20.05
N TYR A 741 30.06 21.40 20.76
CA TYR A 741 30.10 22.64 21.52
C TYR A 741 29.90 22.33 22.99
N GLU A 742 30.64 23.02 23.84
CA GLU A 742 30.35 23.14 25.27
C GLU A 742 29.79 24.52 25.51
N ILE A 743 28.57 24.54 25.98
CA ILE A 743 27.78 25.72 26.23
C ILE A 743 27.82 25.93 27.74
N ASP A 744 28.60 26.91 28.18
CA ASP A 744 28.56 27.34 29.56
C ASP A 744 27.22 28.03 29.81
N VAL A 745 26.35 27.35 30.55
CA VAL A 745 24.96 27.77 30.78
C VAL A 745 24.90 29.00 31.69
N THR A 746 25.99 29.31 32.42
CA THR A 746 26.05 30.49 33.31
C THR A 746 26.43 31.77 32.58
N SER A 747 27.38 31.71 31.66
CA SER A 747 27.80 32.86 30.83
C SER A 747 27.00 32.97 29.53
N GLY A 748 26.32 31.89 29.13
CA GLY A 748 25.64 31.78 27.85
C GLY A 748 26.61 31.77 26.68
N ALA A 749 27.89 31.42 26.87
CA ALA A 749 28.88 31.32 25.80
C ALA A 749 28.98 29.86 25.30
N ALA A 750 28.94 29.66 23.99
CA ALA A 750 29.27 28.36 23.37
C ALA A 750 30.71 28.36 22.89
N THR A 751 31.52 27.45 23.42
CA THR A 751 32.89 27.23 22.98
C THR A 751 32.92 25.96 22.14
N ALA A 752 33.36 26.06 20.88
CA ALA A 752 33.55 24.88 20.05
C ALA A 752 34.67 24.02 20.64
N LEU A 753 34.32 22.81 21.11
CA LEU A 753 35.27 21.87 21.70
C LEU A 753 36.04 21.08 20.64
N THR A 754 35.53 21.05 19.41
CA THR A 754 36.21 20.48 18.23
C THR A 754 36.05 21.39 17.02
N LEU A 755 37.14 21.49 16.24
CA LEU A 755 37.18 22.19 14.95
C LEU A 755 36.90 21.26 13.76
N MET A 756 36.72 19.95 13.99
CA MET A 756 36.45 18.94 12.97
C MET A 756 35.01 18.44 13.05
N ASP A 757 34.45 18.07 11.90
CA ASP A 757 33.10 17.53 11.80
C ASP A 757 33.08 16.09 12.35
N VAL A 758 32.20 15.85 13.31
CA VAL A 758 31.90 14.62 14.03
C VAL A 758 30.58 14.08 13.46
N PRO A 759 30.62 13.07 12.56
CA PRO A 759 29.42 12.58 11.89
C PRO A 759 28.55 11.74 12.85
N ASP A 760 27.29 12.16 13.01
CA ASP A 760 26.20 11.51 13.76
C ASP A 760 26.51 11.05 15.20
N PRO A 761 26.84 11.94 16.17
CA PRO A 761 27.22 11.49 17.50
C PRO A 761 26.08 11.54 18.52
N SER A 762 26.07 10.62 19.50
CA SER A 762 25.24 10.75 20.72
C SER A 762 26.07 11.23 21.92
N ILE A 763 25.55 12.02 22.85
CA ILE A 763 26.35 12.68 23.90
C ILE A 763 25.82 12.31 25.30
N ARG A 764 26.72 12.14 26.26
CA ARG A 764 26.38 12.00 27.69
C ARG A 764 27.42 12.70 28.54
N CYS A 765 26.99 13.58 29.43
CA CYS A 765 27.87 14.14 30.43
C CYS A 765 27.96 13.25 31.67
N THR A 766 29.17 13.16 32.25
CA THR A 766 29.44 12.52 33.54
C THR A 766 30.02 13.53 34.51
N ALA A 767 30.14 13.19 35.80
CA ALA A 767 30.79 14.05 36.80
C ALA A 767 32.28 14.33 36.51
N SER A 768 32.85 13.69 35.49
CA SER A 768 34.26 13.73 35.10
C SER A 768 34.52 14.26 33.69
N GLY A 769 33.48 14.73 32.96
CA GLY A 769 33.60 15.29 31.60
C GLY A 769 32.47 14.86 30.65
N THR A 770 32.54 15.33 29.40
CA THR A 770 31.59 15.02 28.32
C THR A 770 32.01 13.75 27.58
N ASP A 771 31.15 12.74 27.58
CA ASP A 771 31.35 11.51 26.81
C ASP A 771 30.54 11.61 25.49
N ILE A 772 31.13 11.36 24.32
CA ILE A 772 30.47 11.42 22.99
C ILE A 772 30.38 10.00 22.42
N VAL A 773 29.48 9.68 21.51
CA VAL A 773 29.35 8.37 20.87
C VAL A 773 29.45 8.52 19.38
N GLY A 774 30.43 7.89 18.74
CA GLY A 774 30.56 7.92 17.27
C GLY A 774 29.67 6.89 16.57
N ARG A 775 29.62 6.94 15.22
CA ARG A 775 28.91 5.96 14.36
C ARG A 775 29.42 4.52 14.51
N ASP A 776 30.57 4.35 15.14
CA ASP A 776 31.21 3.09 15.54
C ASP A 776 30.82 2.62 16.96
N GLY A 777 29.91 3.32 17.63
CA GLY A 777 29.38 3.00 18.96
C GLY A 777 30.34 3.19 20.14
N SER A 778 31.53 3.76 19.94
CA SER A 778 32.47 4.06 21.03
C SER A 778 31.99 5.23 21.89
N TRP A 779 32.03 5.13 23.23
CA TRP A 779 31.90 6.29 24.12
C TRP A 779 33.26 6.98 24.33
N TRP A 780 33.35 8.29 24.06
CA TRP A 780 34.55 9.12 24.03
C TRP A 780 34.55 10.11 25.18
N ARG A 781 35.33 9.92 26.25
CA ARG A 781 35.50 11.00 27.25
C ARG A 781 36.36 12.12 26.69
N TRP A 782 35.76 13.28 26.46
CA TRP A 782 36.48 14.47 26.00
C TRP A 782 37.52 14.90 27.05
N ARG A 783 38.80 14.75 26.70
CA ARG A 783 39.96 15.35 27.37
C ARG A 783 40.97 15.77 26.31
N GLN A 784 41.55 16.96 26.42
CA GLN A 784 42.63 17.41 25.54
C GLN A 784 43.78 16.39 25.56
N GLY A 785 44.01 15.68 24.43
CA GLY A 785 45.20 14.85 24.21
C GLY A 785 44.97 13.38 23.83
N ILE A 786 43.75 12.85 23.82
CA ILE A 786 43.48 11.44 23.47
C ILE A 786 42.74 11.38 22.14
N LEU A 787 43.41 11.68 21.03
CA LEU A 787 42.90 11.37 19.68
C LEU A 787 43.85 10.44 18.90
N SER A 788 45.05 10.15 19.42
CA SER A 788 46.06 9.36 18.71
C SER A 788 45.92 7.83 18.84
N LYS A 789 44.97 7.32 19.64
CA LYS A 789 44.73 5.87 19.80
C LYS A 789 43.34 5.38 19.41
N ILE A 790 42.50 6.28 18.89
CA ILE A 790 41.04 6.10 18.80
C ILE A 790 40.57 5.45 17.48
N GLY A 791 41.40 5.41 16.44
CA GLY A 791 41.08 4.68 15.21
C GLY A 791 41.23 3.15 15.29
N GLN A 792 40.91 2.50 16.43
CA GLN A 792 41.23 1.07 16.67
C GLN A 792 40.06 0.20 17.15
N LEU A 793 38.79 0.61 17.01
CA LEU A 793 37.69 -0.36 17.11
C LEU A 793 37.62 -1.24 15.84
N PRO A 794 37.36 -2.55 15.97
CA PRO A 794 37.35 -3.49 14.85
C PRO A 794 36.00 -3.67 14.10
N CYS A 795 34.84 -3.14 14.55
CA CYS A 795 33.53 -3.34 13.87
C CYS A 795 32.53 -2.16 13.93
N SER A 796 31.51 -2.18 13.06
CA SER A 796 30.40 -1.20 12.97
C SER A 796 29.20 -1.60 13.83
N VAL A 797 28.57 -0.65 14.54
CA VAL A 797 27.58 -0.92 15.60
C VAL A 797 26.14 -0.83 15.10
N ARG A 798 25.31 -1.81 15.47
CA ARG A 798 23.89 -1.92 15.11
C ARG A 798 22.95 -1.60 16.27
N GLN A 799 23.25 -2.04 17.49
CA GLN A 799 22.42 -1.82 18.68
C GLN A 799 23.23 -1.91 19.99
N ILE A 800 22.74 -1.28 21.06
CA ILE A 800 23.39 -1.23 22.37
C ILE A 800 22.39 -1.69 23.44
N ALA A 801 22.75 -2.70 24.24
CA ALA A 801 21.97 -3.11 25.41
C ALA A 801 22.54 -2.45 26.67
N LYS A 802 21.66 -1.90 27.53
CA LYS A 802 22.01 -1.46 28.89
C LYS A 802 21.27 -2.31 29.90
N SER A 803 22.02 -3.07 30.68
CA SER A 803 21.56 -3.53 31.99
C SER A 803 22.56 -3.11 33.05
N ASN A 804 22.35 -3.44 34.32
CA ASN A 804 23.17 -3.01 35.46
C ASN A 804 24.65 -3.51 35.43
N GLY A 805 25.17 -3.95 34.29
CA GLY A 805 26.54 -4.45 34.04
C GLY A 805 27.28 -3.69 32.91
N PRO A 806 28.44 -4.20 32.44
CA PRO A 806 29.26 -3.53 31.41
C PRO A 806 28.50 -3.43 30.08
N LEU A 807 28.79 -2.37 29.33
CA LEU A 807 28.13 -2.08 28.06
C LEU A 807 28.34 -3.26 27.09
N THR A 808 27.25 -3.78 26.53
CA THR A 808 27.28 -4.82 25.50
C THR A 808 26.73 -4.27 24.20
N THR A 809 27.52 -4.39 23.13
CA THR A 809 27.19 -3.82 21.82
C THR A 809 27.06 -4.93 20.77
N LEU A 810 26.03 -4.85 19.94
CA LEU A 810 25.81 -5.75 18.80
C LEU A 810 26.35 -5.10 17.52
N CYS A 811 27.35 -5.72 16.90
CA CYS A 811 27.91 -5.27 15.61
C CYS A 811 27.04 -5.73 14.42
N THR A 812 27.15 -5.01 13.30
CA THR A 812 26.38 -5.27 12.07
C THR A 812 26.65 -6.65 11.46
N ASP A 813 27.76 -7.27 11.83
CA ASP A 813 28.18 -8.61 11.43
C ASP A 813 27.95 -9.67 12.53
N ALA A 814 27.01 -9.39 13.45
CA ALA A 814 26.60 -10.30 14.50
C ALA A 814 27.70 -10.70 15.50
N ARG A 815 28.63 -9.78 15.80
CA ARG A 815 29.55 -9.93 16.93
C ARG A 815 29.04 -9.15 18.14
N LEU A 816 29.19 -9.71 19.33
CA LEU A 816 29.08 -8.99 20.59
C LEU A 816 30.43 -8.42 20.96
N TRP A 817 30.45 -7.15 21.32
CA TRP A 817 31.63 -6.51 21.88
C TRP A 817 31.34 -6.06 23.31
N PHE A 818 32.21 -6.47 24.22
CA PHE A 818 32.20 -6.05 25.62
C PHE A 818 33.24 -4.96 25.84
N GLU A 819 32.92 -4.02 26.74
CA GLU A 819 33.81 -2.92 27.16
C GLU A 819 35.23 -3.38 27.59
N THR A 820 35.38 -4.65 27.98
CA THR A 820 36.65 -5.31 28.29
C THR A 820 37.49 -5.71 27.06
N SER A 821 37.15 -5.24 25.85
CA SER A 821 37.83 -5.54 24.58
C SER A 821 37.76 -6.99 24.11
N GLN A 822 36.81 -7.77 24.61
CA GLN A 822 36.58 -9.14 24.16
C GLN A 822 35.48 -9.14 23.10
N GLU A 823 35.83 -9.50 21.87
CA GLU A 823 34.86 -9.82 20.82
C GLU A 823 34.36 -11.24 20.99
N VAL A 824 33.06 -11.43 20.84
CA VAL A 824 32.47 -12.76 20.80
C VAL A 824 31.54 -12.89 19.59
N PRO A 825 31.84 -13.81 18.65
CA PRO A 825 30.95 -14.05 17.53
C PRO A 825 29.66 -14.71 18.01
N LEU A 826 28.51 -14.15 17.61
CA LEU A 826 27.23 -14.82 17.84
C LEU A 826 27.02 -15.86 16.75
N GLN A 827 26.80 -17.08 17.20
CA GLN A 827 26.47 -18.20 16.32
C GLN A 827 25.06 -18.68 16.61
N ASP A 828 24.36 -19.13 15.58
CA ASP A 828 23.13 -19.89 15.70
C ASP A 828 23.41 -21.31 16.21
N ARG A 829 22.35 -22.12 16.36
CA ARG A 829 22.44 -23.52 16.79
C ARG A 829 23.28 -24.42 15.87
N THR A 830 23.59 -23.97 14.65
CA THR A 830 24.38 -24.69 13.65
C THR A 830 25.85 -24.24 13.60
N GLY A 831 26.24 -23.30 14.47
CA GLY A 831 27.58 -22.72 14.48
C GLY A 831 27.81 -21.67 13.40
N GLN A 832 26.75 -21.23 12.70
CA GLN A 832 26.84 -20.18 11.67
C GLN A 832 26.62 -18.79 12.29
N PRO A 833 27.27 -17.73 11.79
CA PRO A 833 27.03 -16.36 12.25
C PRO A 833 25.55 -15.97 12.13
N LEU A 834 25.02 -15.19 13.09
CA LEU A 834 23.61 -14.78 13.02
C LEU A 834 23.32 -13.90 11.80
N PRO A 835 22.31 -14.25 10.99
CA PRO A 835 22.02 -13.56 9.74
C PRO A 835 21.38 -12.18 9.93
N GLN A 836 20.45 -12.01 10.88
CA GLN A 836 19.69 -10.77 11.05
C GLN A 836 19.26 -10.52 12.51
N PRO A 837 20.20 -10.25 13.43
CA PRO A 837 19.85 -9.88 14.80
C PRO A 837 19.19 -8.49 14.79
N VAL A 838 18.01 -8.38 15.42
CA VAL A 838 17.15 -7.18 15.40
C VAL A 838 17.08 -6.49 16.75
N ALA A 839 17.10 -7.28 17.83
CA ALA A 839 17.08 -6.78 19.20
C ALA A 839 18.12 -7.50 20.07
N ILE A 840 18.72 -6.77 21.01
CA ILE A 840 19.58 -7.33 22.06
C ILE A 840 19.18 -6.76 23.42
N GLU A 841 19.10 -7.62 24.43
CA GLU A 841 18.87 -7.22 25.82
C GLU A 841 19.68 -8.10 26.77
N ARG A 842 20.32 -7.50 27.77
CA ARG A 842 21.06 -8.24 28.78
C ARG A 842 20.22 -8.39 30.04
N CYS A 843 19.87 -9.62 30.38
CA CYS A 843 19.18 -9.95 31.62
C CYS A 843 20.10 -10.77 32.52
N HIS A 844 20.53 -10.20 33.65
CA HIS A 844 21.46 -10.86 34.58
C HIS A 844 22.79 -11.25 33.90
N ASP A 845 23.18 -12.52 33.99
CA ASP A 845 24.38 -13.16 33.43
C ASP A 845 24.16 -13.69 32.00
N ARG A 846 23.02 -13.33 31.38
CA ARG A 846 22.64 -13.78 30.04
C ARG A 846 22.36 -12.62 29.11
N ILE A 847 22.65 -12.85 27.84
CA ILE A 847 22.43 -11.92 26.74
C ILE A 847 21.41 -12.55 25.80
N TYR A 848 20.30 -11.87 25.62
CA TYR A 848 19.21 -12.30 24.76
C TYR A 848 19.29 -11.54 23.44
N VAL A 849 19.23 -12.27 22.33
CA VAL A 849 19.27 -11.72 20.97
C VAL A 849 18.07 -12.26 20.20
N LEU A 850 17.29 -11.35 19.63
CA LEU A 850 16.16 -11.70 18.79
C LEU A 850 16.58 -11.64 17.31
N ASP A 851 16.52 -12.77 16.60
CA ASP A 851 16.88 -12.84 15.17
C ASP A 851 15.61 -12.99 14.30
N SER A 852 15.43 -12.05 13.37
CA SER A 852 14.24 -12.01 12.49
C SER A 852 14.28 -13.00 11.34
N ALA A 853 15.47 -13.42 10.90
CA ALA A 853 15.59 -14.40 9.82
C ALA A 853 15.38 -15.83 10.33
N LEU A 854 15.78 -16.10 11.58
CA LEU A 854 15.53 -17.38 12.24
C LEU A 854 14.15 -17.46 12.91
N ALA A 855 13.53 -16.32 13.22
CA ALA A 855 12.34 -16.23 14.08
C ALA A 855 12.57 -16.91 15.44
N GLU A 856 13.76 -16.68 16.02
CA GLU A 856 14.20 -17.30 17.27
C GLU A 856 14.74 -16.24 18.24
N LEU A 857 14.45 -16.43 19.53
CA LEU A 857 15.09 -15.76 20.65
C LEU A 857 16.26 -16.61 21.12
N LEU A 858 17.46 -16.08 21.02
CA LEU A 858 18.70 -16.76 21.37
C LEU A 858 19.22 -16.20 22.69
N SER A 859 19.71 -17.07 23.57
CA SER A 859 20.30 -16.70 24.85
C SER A 859 21.76 -17.11 24.88
N TYR A 860 22.63 -16.20 25.30
CA TYR A 860 24.08 -16.37 25.34
C TYR A 860 24.59 -16.09 26.75
N ASN A 861 25.69 -16.74 27.16
CA ASN A 861 26.45 -16.31 28.33
C ASN A 861 27.39 -15.15 27.98
N ASP A 862 28.09 -14.61 28.98
CA ASP A 862 29.09 -13.55 28.78
C ASP A 862 30.28 -13.97 27.90
N ALA A 863 30.51 -15.27 27.73
CA ALA A 863 31.51 -15.82 26.79
C ALA A 863 30.92 -16.03 25.37
N GLY A 864 29.71 -15.53 25.11
CA GLY A 864 28.89 -15.67 23.89
C GLY A 864 28.69 -17.11 23.40
N GLN A 865 28.76 -18.07 24.32
CA GLN A 865 28.28 -19.42 24.06
C GLN A 865 26.76 -19.42 24.10
N LEU A 866 26.14 -19.99 23.06
CA LEU A 866 24.70 -20.15 22.98
C LEU A 866 24.23 -21.09 24.10
N LEU A 867 23.46 -20.56 25.05
CA LEU A 867 22.86 -21.31 26.16
C LEU A 867 21.54 -21.95 25.78
N GLY A 868 20.81 -21.36 24.82
CA GLY A 868 19.54 -21.89 24.37
C GLY A 868 18.88 -21.02 23.32
N SER A 869 17.96 -21.60 22.56
CA SER A 869 17.15 -20.95 21.54
C SER A 869 15.68 -21.27 21.76
N GLN A 870 14.81 -20.28 21.66
CA GLN A 870 13.36 -20.44 21.73
C GLN A 870 12.75 -19.91 20.43
N ALA A 871 11.98 -20.74 19.73
CA ALA A 871 11.25 -20.29 18.55
C ALA A 871 10.17 -19.29 18.97
N VAL A 872 10.15 -18.13 18.33
CA VAL A 872 9.16 -17.08 18.58
C VAL A 872 8.27 -17.04 17.35
N SER A 873 6.96 -17.22 17.54
CA SER A 873 6.02 -17.42 16.42
C SER A 873 5.97 -16.23 15.46
N HIS A 874 6.40 -15.03 15.87
CA HIS A 874 6.31 -13.79 15.08
C HIS A 874 7.40 -12.77 15.41
N VAL A 875 8.60 -12.88 14.81
CA VAL A 875 9.64 -11.83 14.91
C VAL A 875 9.52 -10.86 13.73
N TRP A 876 9.38 -9.57 14.03
CA TRP A 876 9.34 -8.50 13.04
C TRP A 876 10.53 -7.55 13.22
N TRP A 877 10.79 -6.70 12.22
CA TRP A 877 11.91 -5.74 12.26
C TRP A 877 11.78 -4.69 13.38
N ASP A 878 10.57 -4.50 13.90
CA ASP A 878 10.25 -3.51 14.94
C ASP A 878 9.98 -4.20 16.30
N SER A 879 10.63 -5.32 16.59
CA SER A 879 10.51 -6.00 17.89
C SER A 879 11.56 -5.49 18.87
N GLU A 880 11.15 -5.24 20.12
CA GLU A 880 12.05 -4.83 21.22
C GLU A 880 12.13 -5.93 22.29
N LEU A 881 13.29 -6.04 22.93
CA LEU A 881 13.49 -6.87 24.12
C LEU A 881 13.63 -5.95 25.33
N THR A 882 12.98 -6.29 26.44
CA THR A 882 13.18 -5.58 27.71
C THR A 882 13.24 -6.56 28.87
N CYS A 883 14.17 -6.32 29.78
CA CYS A 883 14.31 -7.04 31.03
C CYS A 883 13.66 -6.26 32.17
N GLU A 884 12.62 -6.79 32.80
CA GLU A 884 12.02 -6.17 33.99
C GLU A 884 12.18 -7.11 35.19
N ASP A 885 12.58 -6.53 36.33
CA ASP A 885 12.79 -7.19 37.62
C ASP A 885 13.87 -8.28 37.65
N GLY A 886 14.60 -8.46 36.55
CA GLY A 886 15.66 -9.46 36.43
C GLY A 886 15.19 -10.91 36.34
N ARG A 887 13.87 -11.14 36.35
CA ARG A 887 13.27 -12.49 36.38
C ARG A 887 12.50 -12.84 35.11
N ASN A 888 12.14 -11.85 34.29
CA ASN A 888 11.37 -12.07 33.08
C ASN A 888 11.95 -11.25 31.93
N LEU A 889 12.05 -11.89 30.76
CA LEU A 889 12.31 -11.21 29.51
C LEU A 889 10.99 -11.05 28.77
N TYR A 890 10.73 -9.85 28.30
CA TYR A 890 9.54 -9.54 27.51
C TYR A 890 9.94 -9.29 26.06
N ILE A 891 9.27 -9.99 25.14
CA ILE A 891 9.34 -9.70 23.71
C ILE A 891 8.16 -8.79 23.38
N LEU A 892 8.49 -7.57 22.97
CA LEU A 892 7.53 -6.53 22.68
C LEU A 892 7.43 -6.34 21.17
N GLN A 893 6.22 -6.42 20.63
CA GLN A 893 5.96 -6.05 19.23
C GLN A 893 5.18 -4.75 19.15
N TRP A 894 5.71 -3.82 18.35
CA TRP A 894 4.95 -2.67 17.92
C TRP A 894 3.94 -3.11 16.85
N GLN A 895 2.67 -3.31 17.22
CA GLN A 895 1.59 -3.49 16.24
C GLN A 895 0.83 -2.19 16.03
N ARG A 896 0.65 -1.81 14.75
CA ARG A 896 -0.36 -0.82 14.37
C ARG A 896 -1.76 -1.47 14.41
N GLY A 897 -2.30 -1.63 15.62
CA GLY A 897 -3.71 -1.80 15.97
C GLY A 897 -4.39 -3.14 15.68
N ARG A 898 -4.87 -3.81 16.75
CA ARG A 898 -6.18 -4.52 16.94
C ARG A 898 -6.05 -5.74 17.88
N SER A 899 -6.13 -5.53 19.21
CA SER A 899 -6.58 -6.57 20.16
C SER A 899 -7.27 -5.94 21.39
N ALA A 900 -8.29 -6.61 21.94
CA ALA A 900 -8.98 -6.19 23.16
C ALA A 900 -9.17 -7.35 24.14
N TYR A 901 -8.86 -7.10 25.41
CA TYR A 901 -8.98 -8.03 26.54
C TYR A 901 -10.03 -7.48 27.51
N ASP A 902 -10.69 -8.35 28.28
CA ASP A 902 -11.56 -7.88 29.35
C ASP A 902 -10.77 -7.47 30.60
N SER A 903 -11.48 -6.98 31.61
CA SER A 903 -10.93 -6.54 32.88
C SER A 903 -10.29 -7.65 33.73
N THR A 904 -10.31 -8.91 33.28
CA THR A 904 -9.67 -10.06 33.94
C THR A 904 -8.41 -10.54 33.20
N GLY A 905 -8.06 -9.92 32.06
CA GLY A 905 -6.92 -10.31 31.25
C GLY A 905 -7.19 -11.53 30.35
N ALA A 906 -8.44 -12.00 30.27
CA ALA A 906 -8.82 -13.03 29.33
C ALA A 906 -8.91 -12.42 27.91
N LEU A 907 -8.30 -13.11 26.94
CA LEU A 907 -8.42 -12.77 25.52
C LEU A 907 -9.89 -12.87 25.12
N LEU A 908 -10.55 -11.73 24.88
CA LEU A 908 -11.97 -11.73 24.55
C LEU A 908 -12.26 -12.27 23.14
N TYR A 909 -11.27 -12.47 22.26
CA TYR A 909 -11.52 -13.01 20.93
C TYR A 909 -10.28 -13.47 20.15
N HIS A 910 -10.39 -14.61 19.46
CA HIS A 910 -9.54 -15.03 18.32
C HIS A 910 -10.41 -14.98 17.06
N SER A 911 -9.91 -14.40 15.97
CA SER A 911 -10.73 -14.04 14.80
C SER A 911 -11.35 -15.23 14.06
N GLN A 912 -12.56 -15.64 14.42
CA GLN A 912 -13.55 -16.19 13.48
C GLN A 912 -14.98 -15.81 13.91
N SER A 913 -15.52 -14.74 13.30
CA SER A 913 -16.94 -14.36 13.17
C SER A 913 -17.63 -13.44 14.22
N HIS A 914 -18.11 -12.30 13.72
CA HIS A 914 -19.02 -11.31 14.32
C HIS A 914 -18.40 -10.16 15.13
N VAL A 915 -18.74 -8.95 14.69
CA VAL A 915 -18.33 -7.63 15.19
C VAL A 915 -18.93 -7.36 16.57
N PRO A 916 -18.17 -6.86 17.56
CA PRO A 916 -18.77 -6.22 18.73
C PRO A 916 -18.88 -4.70 18.54
N TRP A 917 -20.07 -4.16 18.78
CA TRP A 917 -20.27 -2.74 19.07
C TRP A 917 -20.17 -2.56 20.59
N LEU A 918 -19.25 -1.72 21.06
CA LEU A 918 -19.20 -1.29 22.46
C LEU A 918 -20.08 -0.05 22.64
N PHE A 919 -21.13 -0.21 23.45
CA PHE A 919 -22.00 0.88 23.87
C PHE A 919 -21.60 1.34 25.28
N THR A 920 -21.74 2.63 25.56
CA THR A 920 -21.75 3.11 26.96
C THR A 920 -22.93 2.50 27.72
N ARG A 921 -22.96 2.60 29.05
CA ARG A 921 -24.08 2.14 29.92
C ARG A 921 -25.47 2.70 29.52
N ASN A 922 -25.51 3.63 28.56
CA ASN A 922 -26.69 4.35 28.06
C ASN A 922 -26.95 4.12 26.55
N GLY A 923 -26.28 3.17 25.88
CA GLY A 923 -26.62 2.77 24.50
C GLY A 923 -26.08 3.66 23.37
N SER A 924 -25.08 4.52 23.61
CA SER A 924 -24.44 5.33 22.54
C SER A 924 -23.06 4.77 22.13
N PRO A 925 -22.69 4.76 20.84
CA PRO A 925 -21.36 4.31 20.38
C PRO A 925 -20.26 5.32 20.78
N PHE A 926 -19.14 4.83 21.30
CA PHE A 926 -18.05 5.64 21.88
C PHE A 926 -16.72 5.41 21.15
N ASN A 927 -16.09 6.48 20.63
CA ASN A 927 -14.74 6.46 20.03
C ASN A 927 -13.91 7.64 20.57
N GLY A 928 -12.73 7.37 21.12
CA GLY A 928 -11.68 8.37 21.41
C GLY A 928 -10.75 7.99 22.57
N PHE A 929 -9.43 7.99 22.32
CA PHE A 929 -8.35 8.74 23.00
C PHE A 929 -6.98 8.04 22.82
N SER A 930 -5.93 8.84 22.60
CA SER A 930 -4.53 8.41 22.42
C SER A 930 -3.67 8.65 23.67
N PHE A 931 -2.87 7.67 24.09
CA PHE A 931 -1.92 7.80 25.21
C PHE A 931 -0.59 7.06 24.94
N ARG A 932 0.54 7.58 25.48
CA ARG A 932 1.90 7.04 25.29
C ARG A 932 2.70 6.99 26.62
N ARG A 933 2.58 5.91 27.41
CA ARG A 933 3.66 5.35 28.28
C ARG A 933 3.28 4.02 28.95
N PHE A 934 4.27 3.18 29.25
CA PHE A 934 4.15 1.93 30.02
C PHE A 934 5.04 1.99 31.29
N VAL A 935 4.51 1.52 32.44
CA VAL A 935 5.24 1.20 33.68
C VAL A 935 4.54 -0.02 34.27
N CYS A 936 5.24 -1.14 34.46
CA CYS A 936 4.71 -2.29 35.20
C CYS A 936 5.07 -2.13 36.68
N ASN A 937 4.09 -2.29 37.56
CA ASN A 937 4.36 -2.43 38.99
C ASN A 937 3.59 -3.64 39.54
N GLY A 938 4.33 -4.72 39.76
CA GLY A 938 3.94 -5.85 40.62
C GLY A 938 2.87 -6.80 40.06
N GLU A 939 1.65 -6.33 39.83
CA GLU A 939 0.49 -7.21 39.51
C GLU A 939 -0.60 -6.56 38.64
N LEU A 940 -0.40 -5.32 38.14
CA LEU A 940 -1.37 -4.65 37.27
C LEU A 940 -0.70 -4.16 35.98
N ALA A 941 -1.10 -4.74 34.84
CA ALA A 941 -0.77 -4.21 33.51
C ALA A 941 -1.86 -3.19 33.12
N VAL A 942 -1.53 -1.91 33.08
CA VAL A 942 -2.44 -0.87 32.61
C VAL A 942 -2.21 -0.65 31.11
N TRP A 943 -3.22 -0.97 30.31
CA TRP A 943 -3.23 -0.76 28.87
C TRP A 943 -3.49 0.72 28.56
N THR A 944 -2.69 1.32 27.67
CA THR A 944 -2.96 2.65 27.14
C THR A 944 -3.14 2.58 25.62
N ARG A 945 -4.33 2.99 25.14
CA ARG A 945 -4.78 2.91 23.74
C ARG A 945 -4.06 3.97 22.91
N ASP A 946 -3.21 3.54 21.99
CA ASP A 946 -3.10 4.04 20.59
C ASP A 946 -1.83 3.57 19.86
N LEU A 947 -0.98 2.81 20.54
CA LEU A 947 -0.08 1.84 19.92
C LEU A 947 -0.27 0.52 20.67
N ASP A 948 -0.71 -0.53 19.96
CA ASP A 948 -0.86 -1.84 20.58
C ASP A 948 0.55 -2.45 20.70
N LEU A 949 1.14 -2.25 21.86
CA LEU A 949 2.34 -2.95 22.29
C LEU A 949 1.87 -4.30 22.83
N GLU A 950 1.90 -5.30 21.97
CA GLU A 950 1.54 -6.66 22.37
C GLU A 950 2.76 -7.28 23.04
N VAL A 951 2.60 -7.72 24.29
CA VAL A 951 3.53 -8.68 24.90
C VAL A 951 3.30 -9.98 24.15
N LEU A 952 4.11 -10.23 23.12
CA LEU A 952 4.00 -11.44 22.32
C LEU A 952 4.27 -12.66 23.18
N GLU A 953 5.30 -12.55 24.02
CA GLU A 953 5.76 -13.65 24.83
C GLU A 953 6.44 -13.13 26.09
N ARG A 954 6.01 -13.65 27.23
CA ARG A 954 6.74 -13.54 28.49
C ARG A 954 7.60 -14.78 28.62
N VAL A 955 8.91 -14.61 28.56
CA VAL A 955 9.86 -15.70 28.74
C VAL A 955 10.33 -15.67 30.20
N PRO A 956 9.85 -16.59 31.06
CA PRO A 956 10.35 -16.67 32.43
C PRO A 956 11.84 -17.03 32.37
N ILE A 957 12.67 -16.21 33.00
CA ILE A 957 14.10 -16.48 33.15
C ILE A 957 14.22 -17.48 34.31
N THR A 958 13.90 -18.75 34.05
CA THR A 958 14.06 -19.79 35.06
C THR A 958 15.55 -19.99 35.32
N ALA A 959 15.98 -19.69 36.54
CA ALA A 959 17.38 -19.79 36.96
C ALA A 959 17.95 -21.22 36.86
N GLN A 960 17.14 -22.26 36.64
CA GLN A 960 17.60 -23.63 36.53
C GLN A 960 16.68 -24.46 35.62
N ALA A 961 17.21 -24.84 34.45
CA ALA A 961 16.99 -26.16 33.86
C ALA A 961 18.34 -26.58 33.24
N PRO A 962 18.87 -27.77 33.54
CA PRO A 962 20.12 -28.29 32.97
C PRO A 962 20.03 -28.52 31.46
#